data_AF-A0A7V6N9Z9-F1
#
_entry.id   AF-A0A7V6N9Z9-F1
#
_cell.length_a   1.000
_cell.length_b   1.000
_cell.length_c   1.000
_cell.angle_alpha   90.00
_cell.angle_beta   90.00
_cell.angle_gamma   90.00
#
_symmetry.space_group_name_H-M   'P 1'
#
loop_
_entity.id
_entity.type
_entity.pdbx_description
1 polymer ?
#
loop_
_entity_poly.entity_id
_entity_poly.type
_entity_poly.pdbx_seq_one_letter_code
_entity_poly.pdbx_strand_id
1 'polypeptide(L)'
;MKDLLKKKLIVIALIMITMQLAASLYATDYSQPFAWRFMPTAAPMGPVRPIAEFEPSSHVIVRYPLGIPTALVAQLSNTVEVICLVGSNYQQNMATNTFQAAGVNMDNLSFMTVSTDSYWTRDYSPWFIYDGNGDYSVVDFRYNRPRPADDMVVQHYANHFDLPYYGMDLYQTGGNYMTDGINSAAQSHIAYTENNNNQTNVDNLMQSFLGIENLYVVQDPNDTYIDHIDCWGKYLSPDKILIRSVPPSHPRYSALEATADYFANQLCAWGYPYQIYRVNTPQDQPYSNSLILNNRIFVPITNSAADQPALEVYRTAMPGYEVIGVPGASSTPWLSTDALHCRTHEVPDRDMLHIAHMPYHGVQNERNSYEINAQIIAHSGAELYSDSLFVALKINSHPWDSVPLIRQDGINFRAELSQLSPGDSIRYYIYAADESGRNRCHPQFAEREPHLFIIYGDNTTPIVQHNPVDYEGESYLSFVAQITDDTGVESATLHYFADELEPMSIAMERMDNDVWLASLDMTFTAGMQNFYYQISANDIYGNIGYWPEEGMWQEIPLGPSGIASAESAPPILISNIWPNPIHRGDNLQIKINSEQKRAARIKVFNLRGQLVRELKMSNTSESLSWDLKDKKGSLLAAGVYFININSGRDRLNSKLLVLP
;
A
#
# COMPACT_ATOMS: atom_id res chain seq x y z
N MET A 1 -27.14 -16.36 -76.17
CA MET A 1 -25.89 -16.69 -75.43
C MET A 1 -24.72 -15.76 -75.73
N LYS A 2 -24.34 -15.54 -77.00
CA LYS A 2 -23.18 -14.67 -77.35
C LYS A 2 -23.30 -13.21 -76.89
N ASP A 3 -24.52 -12.64 -76.89
CA ASP A 3 -24.74 -11.26 -76.42
C ASP A 3 -24.65 -11.09 -74.91
N LEU A 4 -25.01 -12.12 -74.14
CA LEU A 4 -24.92 -12.08 -72.69
C LEU A 4 -23.46 -12.14 -72.22
N LEU A 5 -22.63 -12.90 -72.94
CA LEU A 5 -21.18 -12.94 -72.70
C LEU A 5 -20.51 -11.60 -73.02
N LYS A 6 -20.89 -10.96 -74.14
CA LYS A 6 -20.38 -9.62 -74.50
C LYS A 6 -20.73 -8.57 -73.45
N LYS A 7 -21.97 -8.54 -72.94
CA LYS A 7 -22.37 -7.61 -71.88
C LYS A 7 -21.61 -7.84 -70.58
N LYS A 8 -21.37 -9.10 -70.19
CA LYS A 8 -20.56 -9.42 -69.00
C LYS A 8 -19.09 -9.01 -69.15
N LEU A 9 -18.49 -9.21 -70.32
CA LEU A 9 -17.12 -8.76 -70.61
C LEU A 9 -16.99 -7.24 -70.58
N ILE A 10 -17.98 -6.50 -71.09
CA ILE A 10 -17.99 -5.03 -71.04
C ILE A 10 -18.08 -4.53 -69.59
N VAL A 11 -18.93 -5.15 -68.75
CA VAL A 11 -19.05 -4.78 -67.33
C VAL A 11 -17.77 -5.09 -66.56
N ILE A 12 -17.12 -6.24 -66.80
CA ILE A 12 -15.85 -6.59 -66.16
C ILE A 12 -14.73 -5.63 -66.61
N ALA A 13 -14.69 -5.27 -67.89
CA ALA A 13 -13.73 -4.29 -68.40
C ALA A 13 -13.95 -2.90 -67.79
N LEU A 14 -15.20 -2.47 -67.63
CA LEU A 14 -15.54 -1.22 -66.94
C LEU A 14 -15.13 -1.25 -65.46
N ILE A 15 -15.35 -2.37 -64.76
CA ILE A 15 -14.94 -2.54 -63.36
C ILE A 15 -13.40 -2.50 -63.24
N MET A 16 -12.67 -3.17 -64.13
CA MET A 16 -11.20 -3.12 -64.14
C MET A 16 -10.66 -1.74 -64.50
N ILE A 17 -11.30 -1.01 -65.42
CA ILE A 17 -10.93 0.37 -65.75
C ILE A 17 -11.24 1.30 -64.58
N THR A 18 -12.35 1.13 -63.86
CA THR A 18 -12.62 1.91 -62.64
C THR A 18 -11.69 1.55 -61.49
N MET A 19 -11.25 0.30 -61.38
CA MET A 19 -10.24 -0.13 -60.41
C MET A 19 -8.84 0.39 -60.78
N GLN A 20 -8.49 0.45 -62.06
CA GLN A 20 -7.23 1.06 -62.52
C GLN A 20 -7.27 2.59 -62.46
N LEU A 21 -8.42 3.23 -62.67
CA LEU A 21 -8.61 4.67 -62.43
C LEU A 21 -8.57 4.98 -60.94
N ALA A 22 -9.21 4.19 -60.08
CA ALA A 22 -9.07 4.31 -58.63
C ALA A 22 -7.61 4.09 -58.22
N ALA A 23 -6.96 3.02 -58.69
CA ALA A 23 -5.55 2.73 -58.39
C ALA A 23 -4.60 3.80 -58.96
N SER A 24 -4.90 4.47 -60.07
CA SER A 24 -4.07 5.55 -60.62
C SER A 24 -4.35 6.92 -59.98
N LEU A 25 -5.57 7.15 -59.48
CA LEU A 25 -5.90 8.24 -58.53
C LEU A 25 -5.20 8.04 -57.17
N TYR A 26 -4.91 6.79 -56.77
CA TYR A 26 -4.09 6.47 -55.58
C TYR A 26 -2.58 6.35 -55.87
N ALA A 27 -2.15 6.22 -57.13
CA ALA A 27 -0.75 5.97 -57.48
C ALA A 27 0.00 7.20 -58.04
N THR A 28 -0.55 8.40 -57.90
CA THR A 28 0.13 9.64 -58.33
C THR A 28 0.08 10.73 -57.27
N ASP A 29 0.68 10.49 -56.09
CA ASP A 29 1.48 11.51 -55.37
C ASP A 29 2.34 10.98 -54.20
N TYR A 30 3.12 9.92 -54.41
CA TYR A 30 4.08 9.43 -53.40
C TYR A 30 5.43 10.20 -53.39
N SER A 31 5.49 11.37 -54.03
CA SER A 31 6.73 12.16 -54.16
C SER A 31 6.67 13.56 -53.55
N GLN A 32 5.59 13.91 -52.85
CA GLN A 32 5.60 15.01 -51.88
C GLN A 32 5.69 14.39 -50.48
N PRO A 33 6.65 14.76 -49.63
CA PRO A 33 6.64 14.29 -48.26
C PRO A 33 5.37 14.86 -47.61
N PHE A 34 4.37 14.01 -47.36
CA PHE A 34 3.29 14.35 -46.44
C PHE A 34 3.95 14.75 -45.13
N ALA A 35 3.95 16.04 -44.83
CA ALA A 35 4.27 16.54 -43.51
C ALA A 35 3.08 16.19 -42.61
N TRP A 36 3.07 14.96 -42.09
CA TRP A 36 2.22 14.53 -40.98
C TRP A 36 2.66 15.32 -39.75
N ARG A 37 2.07 16.48 -39.50
CA ARG A 37 2.60 17.45 -38.54
C ARG A 37 2.11 17.17 -37.11
N PHE A 38 2.45 16.00 -36.58
CA PHE A 38 2.77 15.96 -35.15
C PHE A 38 3.92 16.95 -34.93
N MET A 39 3.78 17.83 -33.95
CA MET A 39 4.74 18.89 -33.69
C MET A 39 5.41 18.65 -32.33
N PRO A 40 6.57 17.98 -32.27
CA PRO A 40 7.31 17.83 -31.03
C PRO A 40 7.64 19.21 -30.45
N THR A 41 7.47 19.36 -29.14
CA THR A 41 7.84 20.58 -28.41
C THR A 41 8.88 20.27 -27.34
N ALA A 42 9.40 21.30 -26.68
CA ALA A 42 10.02 21.10 -25.38
C ALA A 42 8.94 20.64 -24.37
N ALA A 43 9.38 19.92 -23.34
CA ALA A 43 8.52 19.57 -22.22
C ALA A 43 8.02 20.83 -21.48
N PRO A 44 6.84 20.78 -20.84
CA PRO A 44 6.37 21.80 -19.92
C PRO A 44 7.37 22.06 -18.78
N MET A 45 7.24 23.23 -18.16
CA MET A 45 7.99 23.53 -16.93
C MET A 45 7.49 22.61 -15.81
N GLY A 46 8.41 22.06 -15.02
CA GLY A 46 8.06 21.27 -13.83
C GLY A 46 7.82 22.13 -12.58
N PRO A 47 7.15 21.60 -11.54
CA PRO A 47 6.57 20.26 -11.49
C PRO A 47 5.32 20.17 -12.39
N VAL A 48 5.18 19.05 -13.10
CA VAL A 48 4.00 18.76 -13.91
C VAL A 48 3.09 17.83 -13.10
N ARG A 49 1.79 18.08 -13.12
CA ARG A 49 0.81 17.22 -12.48
C ARG A 49 -0.13 16.62 -13.53
N PRO A 50 -0.24 15.28 -13.63
CA PRO A 50 -1.27 14.65 -14.44
C PRO A 50 -2.64 14.86 -13.80
N ILE A 51 -3.71 14.84 -14.60
CA ILE A 51 -5.08 14.93 -14.08
C ILE A 51 -5.78 13.58 -14.28
N ALA A 52 -6.31 13.01 -13.19
CA ALA A 52 -7.02 11.73 -13.26
C ALA A 52 -8.46 11.88 -13.73
N GLU A 53 -8.99 10.82 -14.34
CA GLU A 53 -10.39 10.77 -14.83
C GLU A 53 -11.42 10.93 -13.69
N PHE A 54 -11.09 10.50 -12.47
CA PHE A 54 -11.97 10.65 -11.31
C PHE A 54 -11.92 12.06 -10.67
N GLU A 55 -11.09 12.97 -11.18
CA GLU A 55 -11.12 14.37 -10.78
C GLU A 55 -12.26 15.14 -11.47
N PRO A 56 -12.63 16.35 -10.99
CA PRO A 56 -13.72 17.11 -11.57
C PRO A 56 -13.51 17.35 -13.06
N SER A 57 -14.56 17.10 -13.82
CA SER A 57 -14.62 17.29 -15.27
C SER A 57 -15.67 18.34 -15.60
N SER A 58 -15.30 19.24 -16.51
CA SER A 58 -16.16 20.31 -17.00
C SER A 58 -16.88 19.91 -18.30
N HIS A 59 -16.26 19.03 -19.10
CA HIS A 59 -16.83 18.55 -20.36
C HIS A 59 -16.57 17.07 -20.60
N VAL A 60 -17.19 16.52 -21.63
CA VAL A 60 -16.87 15.23 -22.23
C VAL A 60 -16.88 15.33 -23.76
N ILE A 61 -15.88 14.75 -24.40
CA ILE A 61 -15.71 14.74 -25.86
C ILE A 61 -16.34 13.48 -26.45
N VAL A 62 -17.23 13.70 -27.41
CA VAL A 62 -17.82 12.66 -28.27
C VAL A 62 -17.67 13.06 -29.73
N ARG A 63 -17.84 12.12 -30.66
CA ARG A 63 -17.71 12.40 -32.09
C ARG A 63 -18.96 12.00 -32.86
N TYR A 64 -19.38 12.81 -33.82
CA TYR A 64 -20.44 12.49 -34.78
C TYR A 64 -19.87 12.24 -36.20
N PRO A 65 -20.32 11.21 -36.95
CA PRO A 65 -21.30 10.18 -36.58
C PRO A 65 -20.94 9.36 -35.35
N LEU A 66 -21.95 9.08 -34.52
CA LEU A 66 -21.79 8.48 -33.19
C LEU A 66 -21.33 7.02 -33.27
N GLY A 67 -20.38 6.67 -32.40
CA GLY A 67 -20.11 5.29 -31.99
C GLY A 67 -20.91 4.85 -30.75
N ILE A 68 -21.62 5.77 -30.10
CA ILE A 68 -22.34 5.56 -28.83
C ILE A 68 -23.86 5.73 -29.02
N PRO A 69 -24.71 5.16 -28.14
CA PRO A 69 -26.15 5.39 -28.22
C PRO A 69 -26.47 6.86 -27.91
N THR A 70 -27.40 7.47 -28.64
CA THR A 70 -27.80 8.86 -28.40
C THR A 70 -28.37 9.08 -26.99
N ALA A 71 -28.96 8.04 -26.39
CA ALA A 71 -29.41 8.08 -25.00
C ALA A 71 -28.24 8.32 -24.01
N LEU A 72 -27.04 7.84 -24.31
CA LEU A 72 -25.85 8.16 -23.51
C LEU A 72 -25.50 9.63 -23.66
N VAL A 73 -25.53 10.21 -24.87
CA VAL A 73 -25.29 11.65 -25.08
C VAL A 73 -26.25 12.50 -24.26
N ALA A 74 -27.53 12.10 -24.18
CA ALA A 74 -28.49 12.78 -23.33
C ALA A 74 -28.11 12.72 -21.83
N GLN A 75 -27.67 11.58 -21.32
CA GLN A 75 -27.20 11.46 -19.94
C GLN A 75 -25.93 12.29 -19.67
N LEU A 76 -24.97 12.28 -20.62
CA LEU A 76 -23.74 13.07 -20.54
C LEU A 76 -24.04 14.57 -20.47
N SER A 77 -24.91 15.08 -21.35
CA SER A 77 -25.32 16.50 -21.37
C SER A 77 -26.09 16.95 -20.10
N ASN A 78 -26.60 16.01 -19.31
CA ASN A 78 -27.20 16.27 -18.01
C ASN A 78 -26.21 16.12 -16.84
N THR A 79 -24.93 15.94 -17.15
CA THR A 79 -23.85 15.76 -16.16
C THR A 79 -22.78 16.84 -16.32
N VAL A 80 -22.34 17.08 -17.55
CA VAL A 80 -21.35 18.10 -17.94
C VAL A 80 -21.71 18.62 -19.33
N GLU A 81 -20.97 19.63 -19.83
CA GLU A 81 -21.09 20.03 -21.22
C GLU A 81 -20.52 18.95 -22.16
N VAL A 82 -21.23 18.64 -23.25
CA VAL A 82 -20.76 17.71 -24.28
C VAL A 82 -20.12 18.49 -25.42
N ILE A 83 -18.83 18.24 -25.70
CA ILE A 83 -18.16 18.73 -26.91
C ILE A 83 -18.32 17.66 -27.99
N CYS A 84 -19.10 17.96 -29.02
CA CYS A 84 -19.30 17.05 -30.15
C CYS A 84 -18.40 17.42 -31.33
N LEU A 85 -17.45 16.54 -31.66
CA LEU A 85 -16.61 16.68 -32.85
C LEU A 85 -17.42 16.37 -34.11
N VAL A 86 -17.38 17.28 -35.08
CA VAL A 86 -18.11 17.17 -36.36
C VAL A 86 -17.20 17.54 -37.53
N GLY A 87 -17.23 16.78 -38.62
CA GLY A 87 -16.35 17.04 -39.78
C GLY A 87 -16.76 18.22 -40.66
N SER A 88 -17.97 18.76 -40.48
CA SER A 88 -18.49 19.87 -41.30
C SER A 88 -19.78 20.46 -40.72
N ASN A 89 -20.17 21.65 -41.19
CA ASN A 89 -21.48 22.25 -40.90
C ASN A 89 -22.66 21.34 -41.29
N TYR A 90 -22.51 20.53 -42.35
CA TYR A 90 -23.54 19.56 -42.74
C TYR A 90 -23.72 18.49 -41.66
N GLN A 91 -22.63 17.92 -41.16
CA GLN A 91 -22.68 16.94 -40.07
C GLN A 91 -23.17 17.58 -38.76
N GLN A 92 -22.80 18.82 -38.46
CA GLN A 92 -23.32 19.55 -37.31
C GLN A 92 -24.85 19.68 -37.35
N ASN A 93 -25.43 20.02 -38.51
CA ASN A 93 -26.88 20.10 -38.66
C ASN A 93 -27.55 18.72 -38.46
N MET A 94 -26.93 17.65 -38.99
CA MET A 94 -27.43 16.29 -38.79
C MET A 94 -27.37 15.88 -37.31
N ALA A 95 -26.25 16.13 -36.63
CA ALA A 95 -26.07 15.87 -35.22
C ALA A 95 -27.10 16.64 -34.37
N THR A 96 -27.28 17.93 -34.66
CA THR A 96 -28.29 18.79 -34.00
C THR A 96 -29.68 18.19 -34.08
N ASN A 97 -30.12 17.77 -35.28
CA ASN A 97 -31.43 17.13 -35.45
C ASN A 97 -31.53 15.81 -34.68
N THR A 98 -30.48 14.97 -34.72
CA THR A 98 -30.42 13.71 -33.96
C THR A 98 -30.52 13.96 -32.45
N PHE A 99 -29.80 14.95 -31.93
CA PHE A 99 -29.73 15.26 -30.51
C PHE A 99 -31.02 15.90 -29.98
N GLN A 100 -31.61 16.84 -30.73
CA GLN A 100 -32.91 17.42 -30.39
C GLN A 100 -34.01 16.36 -30.35
N ALA A 101 -34.05 15.46 -31.34
CA ALA A 101 -35.03 14.37 -31.38
C ALA A 101 -34.86 13.37 -30.21
N ALA A 102 -33.66 13.24 -29.67
CA ALA A 102 -33.34 12.33 -28.57
C ALA A 102 -33.43 12.99 -27.18
N GLY A 103 -33.78 14.27 -27.09
CA GLY A 103 -33.90 14.99 -25.82
C GLY A 103 -32.55 15.26 -25.14
N VAL A 104 -31.48 15.40 -25.91
CA VAL A 104 -30.18 15.88 -25.41
C VAL A 104 -30.35 17.31 -24.88
N ASN A 105 -29.70 17.64 -23.77
CA ASN A 105 -29.69 19.01 -23.27
C ASN A 105 -28.80 19.87 -24.17
N MET A 106 -29.43 20.62 -25.07
CA MET A 106 -28.74 21.44 -26.06
C MET A 106 -28.04 22.66 -25.45
N ASP A 107 -28.40 23.07 -24.23
CA ASP A 107 -27.71 24.15 -23.50
C ASP A 107 -26.35 23.68 -22.95
N ASN A 108 -26.17 22.37 -22.79
CA ASN A 108 -24.93 21.71 -22.38
C ASN A 108 -24.32 20.92 -23.56
N LEU A 109 -24.39 21.47 -24.76
CA LEU A 109 -23.79 20.87 -25.96
C LEU A 109 -23.10 21.96 -26.79
N SER A 110 -21.83 21.76 -27.08
CA SER A 110 -21.07 22.54 -28.06
C SER A 110 -20.56 21.66 -29.19
N PHE A 111 -20.24 22.29 -30.32
CA PHE A 111 -19.68 21.62 -31.49
C PHE A 111 -18.29 22.15 -31.79
N MET A 112 -17.37 21.24 -32.05
CA MET A 112 -16.06 21.57 -32.59
C MET A 112 -15.96 21.01 -34.01
N THR A 113 -15.82 21.89 -35.00
CA THR A 113 -15.68 21.45 -36.38
C THR A 113 -14.23 21.04 -36.66
N VAL A 114 -13.99 19.74 -36.77
CA VAL A 114 -12.68 19.14 -37.01
C VAL A 114 -12.83 17.84 -37.80
N SER A 115 -11.92 17.61 -38.76
CA SER A 115 -11.90 16.34 -39.49
C SER A 115 -11.48 15.22 -38.56
N THR A 116 -12.17 14.09 -38.61
CA THR A 116 -11.86 12.88 -37.83
C THR A 116 -12.07 11.65 -38.71
N ASP A 117 -11.18 10.68 -38.56
CA ASP A 117 -11.27 9.38 -39.22
C ASP A 117 -12.17 8.42 -38.43
N SER A 118 -12.32 8.64 -37.12
CA SER A 118 -13.06 7.72 -36.26
C SER A 118 -13.80 8.35 -35.07
N TYR A 119 -14.56 7.53 -34.35
CA TYR A 119 -15.29 7.91 -33.14
C TYR A 119 -14.59 7.52 -31.83
N TRP A 120 -13.37 6.97 -31.90
CA TRP A 120 -12.63 6.56 -30.70
C TRP A 120 -11.94 7.76 -30.04
N THR A 121 -12.75 8.72 -29.57
CA THR A 121 -12.24 9.98 -29.00
C THR A 121 -11.29 9.74 -27.84
N ARG A 122 -11.43 8.63 -27.10
CA ARG A 122 -10.46 8.23 -26.07
C ARG A 122 -9.03 8.19 -26.58
N ASP A 123 -8.84 7.61 -27.75
CA ASP A 123 -7.52 7.18 -28.20
C ASP A 123 -6.66 8.35 -28.70
N TYR A 124 -7.29 9.39 -29.26
CA TYR A 124 -6.60 10.49 -29.97
C TYR A 124 -6.88 11.88 -29.38
N SER A 125 -7.72 12.00 -28.35
CA SER A 125 -8.02 13.31 -27.75
C SER A 125 -6.91 13.73 -26.78
N PRO A 126 -6.88 15.01 -26.36
CA PRO A 126 -5.82 15.55 -25.53
C PRO A 126 -5.68 14.82 -24.19
N TRP A 127 -4.45 14.64 -23.71
CA TRP A 127 -4.20 14.42 -22.29
C TRP A 127 -4.01 15.77 -21.59
N PHE A 128 -4.39 15.86 -20.32
CA PHE A 128 -4.46 17.13 -19.60
C PHE A 128 -3.52 17.15 -18.40
N ILE A 129 -2.88 18.29 -18.18
CA ILE A 129 -1.93 18.52 -17.08
C ILE A 129 -2.14 19.91 -16.46
N TYR A 130 -1.63 20.08 -15.25
CA TYR A 130 -1.17 21.40 -14.79
C TYR A 130 0.35 21.42 -14.85
N ASP A 131 0.93 22.46 -15.45
CA ASP A 131 2.39 22.62 -15.47
C ASP A 131 2.93 23.37 -14.24
N GLY A 132 4.24 23.58 -14.18
CA GLY A 132 4.93 24.22 -13.06
C GLY A 132 4.60 25.70 -12.87
N ASN A 133 3.96 26.35 -13.84
CA ASN A 133 3.41 27.70 -13.69
C ASN A 133 1.98 27.68 -13.12
N GLY A 134 1.38 26.49 -13.02
CA GLY A 134 -0.03 26.29 -12.67
C GLY A 134 -0.98 26.38 -13.87
N ASP A 135 -0.46 26.39 -15.11
CA ASP A 135 -1.26 26.54 -16.31
C ASP A 135 -1.91 25.20 -16.71
N TYR A 136 -3.23 25.23 -16.93
CA TYR A 136 -3.98 24.11 -17.49
C TYR A 136 -3.62 23.92 -18.97
N SER A 137 -3.02 22.78 -19.29
CA SER A 137 -2.39 22.55 -20.59
C SER A 137 -2.77 21.21 -21.19
N VAL A 138 -2.59 21.08 -22.51
CA VAL A 138 -2.79 19.83 -23.24
C VAL A 138 -1.48 19.21 -23.70
N VAL A 139 -1.39 17.89 -23.56
CA VAL A 139 -0.32 17.06 -24.08
C VAL A 139 -0.84 16.26 -25.27
N ASP A 140 -0.16 16.44 -26.39
CA ASP A 140 -0.35 15.70 -27.63
C ASP A 140 0.69 14.59 -27.76
N PHE A 141 0.36 13.57 -28.53
CA PHE A 141 1.19 12.41 -28.80
C PHE A 141 0.93 11.91 -30.21
N ARG A 142 1.83 11.09 -30.76
CA ARG A 142 1.58 10.47 -32.06
C ARG A 142 0.56 9.37 -31.88
N TYR A 143 -0.62 9.50 -32.46
CA TYR A 143 -1.62 8.45 -32.42
C TYR A 143 -1.08 7.20 -33.13
N ASN A 144 -1.10 6.05 -32.44
CA ASN A 144 -0.56 4.78 -32.92
C ASN A 144 -1.40 4.09 -34.02
N ARG A 145 -2.22 4.84 -34.77
CA ARG A 145 -3.02 4.33 -35.90
C ARG A 145 -2.78 5.22 -37.12
N PRO A 146 -2.88 4.66 -38.34
CA PRO A 146 -2.78 5.44 -39.59
C PRO A 146 -4.06 6.25 -39.83
N ARG A 147 -4.38 7.17 -38.91
CA ARG A 147 -5.58 7.99 -38.84
C ARG A 147 -5.18 9.45 -38.65
N PRO A 148 -4.71 10.10 -39.71
CA PRO A 148 -4.10 11.43 -39.62
C PRO A 148 -5.08 12.54 -39.24
N ALA A 149 -6.37 12.39 -39.50
CA ALA A 149 -7.33 13.41 -39.08
C ALA A 149 -7.57 13.33 -37.57
N ASP A 150 -7.60 12.11 -37.02
CA ASP A 150 -7.67 11.88 -35.57
C ASP A 150 -6.40 12.42 -34.87
N ASP A 151 -5.23 12.15 -35.42
CA ASP A 151 -3.91 12.60 -34.88
C ASP A 151 -3.76 14.14 -34.83
N MET A 152 -4.59 14.90 -35.54
CA MET A 152 -4.56 16.36 -35.54
C MET A 152 -5.54 16.99 -34.53
N VAL A 153 -6.41 16.20 -33.90
CA VAL A 153 -7.49 16.71 -33.05
C VAL A 153 -6.93 17.50 -31.86
N VAL A 154 -5.85 17.04 -31.21
CA VAL A 154 -5.27 17.73 -30.05
C VAL A 154 -4.77 19.13 -30.40
N GLN A 155 -4.06 19.28 -31.52
CA GLN A 155 -3.62 20.60 -31.98
C GLN A 155 -4.81 21.51 -32.31
N HIS A 156 -5.85 20.99 -32.95
CA HIS A 156 -7.06 21.78 -33.20
C HIS A 156 -7.77 22.16 -31.90
N TYR A 157 -7.79 21.27 -30.91
CA TYR A 157 -8.42 21.50 -29.61
C TYR A 157 -7.68 22.59 -28.85
N ALA A 158 -6.35 22.50 -28.75
CA ALA A 158 -5.50 23.51 -28.12
C ALA A 158 -5.74 24.90 -28.71
N ASN A 159 -5.78 25.01 -30.04
CA ASN A 159 -6.04 26.28 -30.72
C ASN A 159 -7.48 26.78 -30.53
N HIS A 160 -8.47 25.88 -30.47
CA HIS A 160 -9.87 26.26 -30.29
C HIS A 160 -10.13 26.83 -28.90
N PHE A 161 -9.51 26.25 -27.87
CA PHE A 161 -9.68 26.65 -26.47
C PHE A 161 -8.57 27.56 -25.93
N ASP A 162 -7.62 27.98 -26.79
CA ASP A 162 -6.47 28.82 -26.44
C ASP A 162 -5.65 28.25 -25.27
N LEU A 163 -5.29 26.97 -25.37
CA LEU A 163 -4.54 26.24 -24.35
C LEU A 163 -3.08 26.05 -24.74
N PRO A 164 -2.14 26.08 -23.76
CA PRO A 164 -0.77 25.66 -24.00
C PRO A 164 -0.72 24.22 -24.55
N TYR A 165 0.07 24.02 -25.60
CA TYR A 165 0.21 22.77 -26.32
C TYR A 165 1.62 22.20 -26.14
N TYR A 166 1.70 20.95 -25.73
CA TYR A 166 2.97 20.22 -25.60
C TYR A 166 2.92 18.92 -26.41
N GLY A 167 3.78 18.79 -27.43
CA GLY A 167 3.87 17.59 -28.26
C GLY A 167 4.90 16.61 -27.71
N MET A 168 4.44 15.56 -27.04
CA MET A 168 5.26 14.46 -26.51
C MET A 168 5.59 13.44 -27.61
N ASP A 169 6.86 13.31 -27.98
CA ASP A 169 7.29 12.51 -29.15
C ASP A 169 7.30 10.99 -28.89
N LEU A 170 6.13 10.45 -28.56
CA LEU A 170 5.86 9.02 -28.38
C LEU A 170 4.64 8.60 -29.20
N TYR A 171 4.68 7.38 -29.73
CA TYR A 171 3.47 6.71 -30.17
C TYR A 171 2.66 6.30 -28.95
N GLN A 172 1.42 6.76 -28.88
CA GLN A 172 0.51 6.50 -27.76
C GLN A 172 -0.93 6.35 -28.23
N THR A 173 -1.79 5.96 -27.30
CA THR A 173 -3.24 5.89 -27.43
C THR A 173 -3.86 6.03 -26.05
N GLY A 174 -4.86 6.91 -25.91
CA GLY A 174 -5.48 7.16 -24.61
C GLY A 174 -6.17 5.95 -23.98
N GLY A 175 -6.66 4.98 -24.76
CA GLY A 175 -7.22 3.73 -24.21
C GLY A 175 -6.17 2.86 -23.51
N ASN A 176 -4.88 3.06 -23.81
CA ASN A 176 -3.77 2.41 -23.14
C ASN A 176 -3.06 3.29 -22.10
N TYR A 177 -3.74 4.31 -21.57
CA TYR A 177 -3.20 5.20 -20.54
C TYR A 177 -4.23 5.46 -19.45
N MET A 178 -3.79 5.42 -18.20
CA MET A 178 -4.56 5.90 -17.06
C MET A 178 -3.60 6.36 -15.96
N THR A 179 -4.00 7.36 -15.18
CA THR A 179 -3.19 7.97 -14.12
C THR A 179 -3.95 8.04 -12.80
N ASP A 180 -3.21 8.03 -11.69
CA ASP A 180 -3.72 8.27 -10.34
C ASP A 180 -3.91 9.76 -10.02
N GLY A 181 -3.50 10.66 -10.93
CA GLY A 181 -3.64 12.12 -10.79
C GLY A 181 -2.60 12.75 -9.86
N ILE A 182 -1.61 11.97 -9.39
CA ILE A 182 -0.54 12.44 -8.52
C ILE A 182 0.80 12.29 -9.23
N ASN A 183 1.28 11.06 -9.44
CA ASN A 183 2.58 10.80 -10.05
C ASN A 183 2.71 9.40 -10.68
N SER A 184 1.64 8.60 -10.70
CA SER A 184 1.68 7.26 -11.30
C SER A 184 0.78 7.16 -12.52
N ALA A 185 1.19 6.33 -13.46
CA ALA A 185 0.36 5.90 -14.56
C ALA A 185 0.56 4.42 -14.85
N ALA A 186 -0.41 3.81 -15.51
CA ALA A 186 -0.33 2.43 -15.96
C ALA A 186 -0.68 2.32 -17.44
N GLN A 187 0.06 1.48 -18.15
CA GLN A 187 -0.12 1.18 -19.56
C GLN A 187 0.14 -0.31 -19.81
N SER A 188 -0.39 -0.86 -20.90
CA SER A 188 0.08 -2.15 -21.40
C SER A 188 1.42 -2.00 -22.14
N HIS A 189 2.09 -3.13 -22.37
CA HIS A 189 3.40 -3.27 -23.03
C HIS A 189 3.58 -2.53 -24.37
N ILE A 190 2.49 -2.18 -25.09
CA ILE A 190 2.61 -1.45 -26.36
C ILE A 190 3.20 -0.04 -26.18
N ALA A 191 3.12 0.54 -24.99
CA ALA A 191 3.82 1.79 -24.65
C ALA A 191 5.33 1.69 -24.92
N TYR A 192 5.92 0.49 -24.76
CA TYR A 192 7.32 0.24 -25.11
C TYR A 192 7.49 -0.34 -26.50
N THR A 193 6.71 -1.36 -26.89
CA THR A 193 6.97 -2.08 -28.15
C THR A 193 6.73 -1.22 -29.38
N GLU A 194 5.78 -0.27 -29.34
CA GLU A 194 5.52 0.69 -30.42
C GLU A 194 6.51 1.88 -30.42
N ASN A 195 7.29 2.04 -29.33
CA ASN A 195 8.32 3.06 -29.17
C ASN A 195 9.74 2.47 -29.22
N ASN A 196 9.96 1.52 -30.15
CA ASN A 196 11.24 0.86 -30.41
C ASN A 196 11.83 0.10 -29.19
N ASN A 197 11.01 -0.27 -28.21
CA ASN A 197 11.43 -0.85 -26.92
C ASN A 197 12.40 0.04 -26.13
N ASN A 198 12.37 1.36 -26.33
CA ASN A 198 13.22 2.30 -25.60
C ASN A 198 12.55 2.77 -24.30
N GLN A 199 12.59 1.91 -23.27
CA GLN A 199 11.93 2.15 -21.98
C GLN A 199 12.40 3.47 -21.34
N THR A 200 13.72 3.71 -21.24
CA THR A 200 14.25 4.94 -20.65
C THR A 200 13.75 6.21 -21.35
N ASN A 201 13.61 6.20 -22.68
CA ASN A 201 13.06 7.35 -23.38
C ASN A 201 11.57 7.54 -23.10
N VAL A 202 10.80 6.45 -23.08
CA VAL A 202 9.38 6.48 -22.72
C VAL A 202 9.22 7.02 -21.30
N ASP A 203 9.92 6.45 -20.33
CA ASP A 203 9.86 6.85 -18.92
C ASP A 203 10.23 8.33 -18.74
N ASN A 204 11.32 8.79 -19.37
CA ASN A 204 11.74 10.20 -19.29
C ASN A 204 10.73 11.17 -19.92
N LEU A 205 10.10 10.79 -21.03
CA LEU A 205 9.10 11.64 -21.69
C LEU A 205 7.78 11.63 -20.91
N MET A 206 7.33 10.48 -20.41
CA MET A 206 6.16 10.39 -19.53
C MET A 206 6.37 11.19 -18.23
N GLN A 207 7.58 11.17 -17.66
CA GLN A 207 7.91 12.01 -16.51
C GLN A 207 7.91 13.51 -16.85
N SER A 208 8.63 13.91 -17.90
CA SER A 208 8.81 15.34 -18.21
C SER A 208 7.57 16.01 -18.79
N PHE A 209 6.72 15.29 -19.51
CA PHE A 209 5.49 15.85 -20.11
C PHE A 209 4.25 15.66 -19.25
N LEU A 210 4.20 14.64 -18.40
CA LEU A 210 2.98 14.30 -17.64
C LEU A 210 3.20 14.22 -16.14
N GLY A 211 4.43 14.39 -15.63
CA GLY A 211 4.72 14.27 -14.20
C GLY A 211 4.71 12.84 -13.68
N ILE A 212 4.78 11.83 -14.55
CA ILE A 212 4.72 10.43 -14.15
C ILE A 212 6.09 9.96 -13.65
N GLU A 213 6.21 9.79 -12.34
CA GLU A 213 7.39 9.21 -11.68
C GLU A 213 7.34 7.67 -11.69
N ASN A 214 6.15 7.10 -11.54
CA ASN A 214 5.92 5.66 -11.51
C ASN A 214 5.09 5.21 -12.71
N LEU A 215 5.75 4.76 -13.79
CA LEU A 215 5.09 4.21 -14.96
C LEU A 215 5.01 2.68 -14.88
N TYR A 216 3.83 2.14 -14.58
CA TYR A 216 3.56 0.71 -14.55
C TYR A 216 3.21 0.20 -15.95
N VAL A 217 4.21 -0.31 -16.67
CA VAL A 217 3.99 -0.97 -17.97
C VAL A 217 3.95 -2.49 -17.81
N VAL A 218 2.79 -3.10 -18.07
CA VAL A 218 2.56 -4.53 -17.86
C VAL A 218 2.20 -5.25 -19.15
N GLN A 219 2.48 -6.56 -19.24
CA GLN A 219 1.99 -7.37 -20.34
C GLN A 219 0.46 -7.38 -20.32
N ASP A 220 -0.17 -7.16 -21.47
CA ASP A 220 -1.63 -7.20 -21.58
C ASP A 220 -2.15 -8.60 -21.18
N PRO A 221 -3.02 -8.73 -20.16
CA PRO A 221 -3.53 -10.01 -19.70
C PRO A 221 -4.72 -10.53 -20.53
N ASN A 222 -5.31 -9.71 -21.41
CA ASN A 222 -6.41 -10.09 -22.27
C ASN A 222 -5.94 -10.85 -23.51
N ASP A 223 -4.71 -10.63 -24.00
CA ASP A 223 -4.14 -11.28 -25.20
C ASP A 223 -5.06 -11.10 -26.40
N THR A 224 -5.42 -9.83 -26.65
CA THR A 224 -6.25 -9.41 -27.78
C THR A 224 -5.47 -8.41 -28.62
N TYR A 225 -5.83 -8.25 -29.89
CA TYR A 225 -5.09 -7.40 -30.82
C TYR A 225 -4.94 -5.92 -30.42
N ILE A 226 -5.74 -5.44 -29.47
CA ILE A 226 -5.81 -4.02 -29.12
C ILE A 226 -4.80 -3.64 -28.03
N ASP A 227 -4.51 -4.54 -27.09
CA ASP A 227 -3.60 -4.35 -25.97
C ASP A 227 -3.82 -3.03 -25.19
N HIS A 228 -5.06 -2.66 -24.92
CA HIS A 228 -5.41 -1.45 -24.16
C HIS A 228 -5.72 -1.78 -22.69
N ILE A 229 -5.15 -1.01 -21.77
CA ILE A 229 -5.39 -1.16 -20.33
C ILE A 229 -6.86 -1.01 -19.95
N ASP A 230 -7.61 -0.12 -20.61
CA ASP A 230 -9.03 0.11 -20.30
C ASP A 230 -9.95 -1.10 -20.59
N CYS A 231 -9.44 -2.12 -21.27
CA CYS A 231 -10.13 -3.38 -21.55
C CYS A 231 -10.00 -4.41 -20.41
N TRP A 232 -9.18 -4.14 -19.39
CA TRP A 232 -9.00 -5.04 -18.24
C TRP A 232 -8.69 -4.35 -16.91
N GLY A 233 -8.29 -3.08 -16.90
CA GLY A 233 -7.88 -2.33 -15.72
C GLY A 233 -8.47 -0.92 -15.71
N LYS A 234 -8.71 -0.35 -14.53
CA LYS A 234 -9.11 1.06 -14.37
C LYS A 234 -8.73 1.61 -12.99
N TYR A 235 -8.06 2.76 -12.91
CA TYR A 235 -7.95 3.51 -11.66
C TYR A 235 -9.32 4.08 -11.26
N LEU A 236 -9.72 3.86 -10.01
CA LEU A 236 -11.00 4.33 -9.45
C LEU A 236 -10.80 5.49 -8.45
N SER A 237 -9.65 5.53 -7.80
CA SER A 237 -9.14 6.59 -6.94
C SER A 237 -7.62 6.43 -6.85
N PRO A 238 -6.88 7.35 -6.20
CA PRO A 238 -5.43 7.23 -6.09
C PRO A 238 -4.95 5.91 -5.47
N ASP A 239 -5.77 5.24 -4.66
CA ASP A 239 -5.45 3.99 -3.98
C ASP A 239 -6.27 2.77 -4.43
N LYS A 240 -7.11 2.90 -5.47
CA LYS A 240 -8.00 1.81 -5.93
C LYS A 240 -7.86 1.51 -7.41
N ILE A 241 -7.75 0.23 -7.72
CA ILE A 241 -7.69 -0.28 -9.10
C ILE A 241 -8.76 -1.35 -9.28
N LEU A 242 -9.57 -1.20 -10.32
CA LEU A 242 -10.44 -2.25 -10.82
C LEU A 242 -9.66 -3.13 -11.80
N ILE A 243 -9.71 -4.45 -11.63
CA ILE A 243 -9.11 -5.41 -12.56
C ILE A 243 -10.14 -6.48 -12.92
N ARG A 244 -10.25 -6.73 -14.23
CA ARG A 244 -11.05 -7.79 -14.81
C ARG A 244 -10.73 -9.15 -14.16
N SER A 245 -11.76 -9.93 -13.92
CA SER A 245 -11.66 -11.34 -13.52
C SER A 245 -12.53 -12.21 -14.41
N VAL A 246 -12.19 -13.48 -14.50
CA VAL A 246 -12.86 -14.47 -15.34
C VAL A 246 -12.99 -15.79 -14.58
N PRO A 247 -13.87 -16.72 -14.99
CA PRO A 247 -13.92 -18.05 -14.38
C PRO A 247 -12.57 -18.78 -14.49
N PRO A 248 -12.22 -19.68 -13.54
CA PRO A 248 -10.98 -20.46 -13.60
C PRO A 248 -10.79 -21.29 -14.87
N SER A 249 -11.88 -21.61 -15.59
CA SER A 249 -11.83 -22.32 -16.87
C SER A 249 -11.47 -21.42 -18.07
N HIS A 250 -11.44 -20.09 -17.89
CA HIS A 250 -11.16 -19.15 -18.95
C HIS A 250 -9.65 -19.11 -19.26
N PRO A 251 -9.21 -19.09 -20.53
CA PRO A 251 -7.78 -19.13 -20.88
C PRO A 251 -6.95 -17.99 -20.28
N ARG A 252 -7.58 -16.84 -20.00
CA ARG A 252 -6.92 -15.66 -19.42
C ARG A 252 -6.89 -15.63 -17.89
N TYR A 253 -7.45 -16.62 -17.20
CA TYR A 253 -7.55 -16.62 -15.73
C TYR A 253 -6.21 -16.33 -15.06
N SER A 254 -5.18 -17.14 -15.35
CA SER A 254 -3.88 -17.01 -14.69
C SER A 254 -3.20 -15.66 -14.94
N ALA A 255 -3.35 -15.09 -16.14
CA ALA A 255 -2.76 -13.79 -16.46
C ALA A 255 -3.46 -12.64 -15.72
N LEU A 256 -4.79 -12.69 -15.60
CA LEU A 256 -5.57 -11.71 -14.86
C LEU A 256 -5.34 -11.78 -13.36
N GLU A 257 -5.24 -13.00 -12.78
CA GLU A 257 -4.87 -13.16 -11.37
C GLU A 257 -3.44 -12.64 -11.10
N ALA A 258 -2.46 -12.97 -11.95
CA ALA A 258 -1.10 -12.46 -11.80
C ALA A 258 -1.02 -10.92 -11.91
N THR A 259 -1.85 -10.31 -12.76
CA THR A 259 -1.94 -8.85 -12.89
C THR A 259 -2.56 -8.23 -11.64
N ALA A 260 -3.59 -8.86 -11.07
CA ALA A 260 -4.17 -8.43 -9.78
C ALA A 260 -3.17 -8.52 -8.64
N ASP A 261 -2.43 -9.62 -8.54
CA ASP A 261 -1.39 -9.79 -7.53
C ASP A 261 -0.25 -8.77 -7.72
N TYR A 262 0.13 -8.47 -8.96
CA TYR A 262 1.16 -7.47 -9.25
C TYR A 262 0.79 -6.11 -8.68
N PHE A 263 -0.40 -5.59 -9.00
CA PHE A 263 -0.87 -4.29 -8.53
C PHE A 263 -1.15 -4.28 -7.02
N ALA A 264 -1.68 -5.36 -6.45
CA ALA A 264 -1.88 -5.48 -4.99
C ALA A 264 -0.58 -5.35 -4.18
N ASN A 265 0.57 -5.66 -4.80
CA ASN A 265 1.89 -5.54 -4.18
C ASN A 265 2.61 -4.24 -4.52
N GLN A 266 2.00 -3.32 -5.29
CA GLN A 266 2.53 -1.98 -5.52
C GLN A 266 1.99 -1.00 -4.47
N LEU A 267 2.78 0.01 -4.12
CA LEU A 267 2.32 1.13 -3.32
C LEU A 267 1.60 2.14 -4.22
N CYS A 268 0.46 2.64 -3.75
CA CYS A 268 -0.20 3.80 -4.34
C CYS A 268 0.57 5.09 -4.05
N ALA A 269 0.20 6.19 -4.71
CA ALA A 269 0.82 7.49 -4.49
C ALA A 269 0.75 7.99 -3.03
N TRP A 270 -0.16 7.47 -2.21
CA TRP A 270 -0.23 7.76 -0.76
C TRP A 270 0.72 6.90 0.10
N GLY A 271 1.49 6.00 -0.51
CA GLY A 271 2.56 5.25 0.16
C GLY A 271 2.16 3.92 0.79
N TYR A 272 0.92 3.46 0.58
CA TYR A 272 0.43 2.15 1.04
C TYR A 272 -0.09 1.29 -0.13
N PRO A 273 -0.25 -0.04 0.02
CA PRO A 273 -0.64 -0.91 -1.10
C PRO A 273 -1.99 -0.57 -1.74
N TYR A 274 -2.11 -0.75 -3.06
CA TYR A 274 -3.39 -0.57 -3.76
C TYR A 274 -4.48 -1.53 -3.28
N GLN A 275 -5.71 -1.02 -3.20
CA GLN A 275 -6.91 -1.82 -3.03
C GLN A 275 -7.39 -2.32 -4.40
N ILE A 276 -7.36 -3.64 -4.62
CA ILE A 276 -7.76 -4.25 -5.88
C ILE A 276 -9.22 -4.72 -5.84
N TYR A 277 -10.04 -4.14 -6.71
CA TYR A 277 -11.41 -4.57 -6.94
C TYR A 277 -11.48 -5.46 -8.17
N ARG A 278 -12.24 -6.55 -8.09
CA ARG A 278 -12.32 -7.55 -9.18
C ARG A 278 -13.70 -7.53 -9.83
N VAL A 279 -13.75 -7.39 -11.16
CA VAL A 279 -15.01 -7.42 -11.92
C VAL A 279 -15.10 -8.66 -12.80
N ASN A 280 -16.06 -9.55 -12.50
CA ASN A 280 -16.18 -10.83 -13.20
C ASN A 280 -16.85 -10.67 -14.57
N THR A 281 -16.15 -11.11 -15.62
CA THR A 281 -16.58 -11.03 -17.04
C THR A 281 -16.63 -12.44 -17.64
N PRO A 282 -17.61 -13.30 -17.29
CA PRO A 282 -17.63 -14.70 -17.72
C PRO A 282 -17.78 -14.89 -19.24
N GLN A 283 -18.20 -13.86 -19.96
CA GLN A 283 -18.39 -13.85 -21.42
C GLN A 283 -17.73 -12.62 -22.05
N ASP A 284 -16.58 -12.20 -21.54
CA ASP A 284 -15.81 -11.06 -22.05
C ASP A 284 -16.56 -9.71 -22.05
N GLN A 285 -17.50 -9.50 -21.12
CA GLN A 285 -18.19 -8.23 -21.00
C GLN A 285 -17.21 -7.08 -20.68
N PRO A 286 -17.33 -5.90 -21.31
CA PRO A 286 -16.33 -4.83 -21.19
C PRO A 286 -16.51 -3.95 -19.95
N TYR A 287 -16.79 -4.51 -18.78
CA TYR A 287 -17.16 -3.72 -17.59
C TYR A 287 -16.07 -2.78 -17.07
N SER A 288 -14.78 -3.03 -17.34
CA SER A 288 -13.69 -2.09 -17.02
C SER A 288 -13.69 -0.85 -17.92
N ASN A 289 -14.29 -0.95 -19.10
CA ASN A 289 -14.31 0.10 -20.12
C ASN A 289 -15.41 1.14 -19.84
N SER A 290 -15.46 1.59 -18.57
CA SER A 290 -16.40 2.58 -18.04
C SER A 290 -15.83 4.00 -18.10
N LEU A 291 -16.71 5.00 -18.03
CA LEU A 291 -16.36 6.41 -17.87
C LEU A 291 -16.75 6.88 -16.48
N ILE A 292 -15.79 7.42 -15.72
CA ILE A 292 -16.03 8.18 -14.49
C ILE A 292 -16.20 9.64 -14.90
N LEU A 293 -17.28 10.27 -14.47
CA LEU A 293 -17.59 11.65 -14.81
C LEU A 293 -18.24 12.35 -13.62
N ASN A 294 -17.45 13.15 -12.92
CA ASN A 294 -17.83 13.75 -11.64
C ASN A 294 -18.33 12.67 -10.66
N ASN A 295 -19.58 12.75 -10.18
CA ASN A 295 -20.15 11.79 -9.24
C ASN A 295 -20.91 10.63 -9.92
N ARG A 296 -20.71 10.41 -11.23
CA ARG A 296 -21.36 9.36 -12.02
C ARG A 296 -20.36 8.41 -12.64
N ILE A 297 -20.75 7.14 -12.78
CA ILE A 297 -19.96 6.12 -13.47
C ILE A 297 -20.85 5.45 -14.51
N PHE A 298 -20.49 5.60 -15.78
CA PHE A 298 -21.18 4.99 -16.90
C PHE A 298 -20.48 3.68 -17.27
N VAL A 299 -21.10 2.55 -16.96
CA VAL A 299 -20.54 1.22 -17.18
C VAL A 299 -21.22 0.57 -18.39
N PRO A 300 -20.48 0.13 -19.41
CA PRO A 300 -21.09 -0.57 -20.55
C PRO A 300 -21.65 -1.91 -20.09
N ILE A 301 -22.91 -2.19 -20.44
CA ILE A 301 -23.58 -3.45 -20.11
C ILE A 301 -24.02 -4.19 -21.37
N THR A 302 -24.16 -5.51 -21.26
CA THR A 302 -24.52 -6.37 -22.40
C THR A 302 -25.92 -6.98 -22.26
N ASN A 303 -26.73 -6.50 -21.31
CA ASN A 303 -28.01 -7.08 -20.91
C ASN A 303 -27.88 -8.55 -20.47
N SER A 304 -26.82 -8.84 -19.71
CA SER A 304 -26.51 -10.19 -19.20
C SER A 304 -26.79 -10.30 -17.70
N ALA A 305 -26.86 -11.53 -17.19
CA ALA A 305 -26.99 -11.78 -15.75
C ALA A 305 -25.76 -11.30 -14.95
N ALA A 306 -24.62 -11.08 -15.61
CA ALA A 306 -23.40 -10.58 -14.98
C ALA A 306 -23.40 -9.05 -14.79
N ASP A 307 -24.35 -8.32 -15.38
CA ASP A 307 -24.36 -6.85 -15.37
C ASP A 307 -24.52 -6.32 -13.93
N GLN A 308 -25.54 -6.79 -13.19
CA GLN A 308 -25.81 -6.28 -11.83
C GLN A 308 -24.67 -6.53 -10.84
N PRO A 309 -24.07 -7.74 -10.77
CA PRO A 309 -22.86 -7.96 -9.97
C PRO A 309 -21.71 -7.02 -10.34
N ALA A 310 -21.50 -6.74 -11.63
CA ALA A 310 -20.44 -5.82 -12.07
C ALA A 310 -20.69 -4.37 -11.62
N LEU A 311 -21.93 -3.89 -11.73
CA LEU A 311 -22.30 -2.55 -11.22
C LEU A 311 -22.11 -2.46 -9.70
N GLU A 312 -22.35 -3.54 -8.97
CA GLU A 312 -22.19 -3.55 -7.51
C GLU A 312 -20.72 -3.45 -7.06
N VAL A 313 -19.79 -3.99 -7.85
CA VAL A 313 -18.35 -3.81 -7.61
C VAL A 313 -18.00 -2.32 -7.65
N TYR A 314 -18.50 -1.57 -8.64
CA TYR A 314 -18.29 -0.12 -8.70
C TYR A 314 -18.93 0.63 -7.53
N ARG A 315 -20.15 0.26 -7.12
CA ARG A 315 -20.82 0.89 -5.96
C ARG A 315 -20.05 0.68 -4.67
N THR A 316 -19.47 -0.52 -4.51
CA THR A 316 -18.63 -0.85 -3.36
C THR A 316 -17.30 -0.11 -3.42
N ALA A 317 -16.69 -0.03 -4.59
CA ALA A 317 -15.38 0.60 -4.77
C ALA A 317 -15.42 2.13 -4.71
N MET A 318 -16.53 2.74 -5.09
CA MET A 318 -16.68 4.19 -5.19
C MET A 318 -17.95 4.67 -4.45
N PRO A 319 -18.00 4.53 -3.11
CA PRO A 319 -19.18 4.85 -2.33
C PRO A 319 -19.43 6.36 -2.39
N GLY A 320 -20.58 6.78 -2.89
CA GLY A 320 -20.68 8.17 -3.37
C GLY A 320 -21.41 8.26 -4.69
N TYR A 321 -20.93 7.43 -5.61
CA TYR A 321 -21.14 7.59 -7.03
C TYR A 321 -22.45 6.96 -7.48
N GLU A 322 -23.10 7.61 -8.45
CA GLU A 322 -24.23 7.06 -9.17
C GLU A 322 -23.71 6.14 -10.29
N VAL A 323 -23.86 4.83 -10.10
CA VAL A 323 -23.41 3.82 -11.07
C VAL A 323 -24.53 3.47 -12.04
N ILE A 324 -24.31 3.76 -13.33
CA ILE A 324 -25.30 3.68 -14.41
C ILE A 324 -24.85 2.64 -15.44
N GLY A 325 -25.65 1.61 -15.64
CA GLY A 325 -25.43 0.63 -16.71
C GLY A 325 -25.94 1.16 -18.05
N VAL A 326 -25.08 1.16 -19.08
CA VAL A 326 -25.38 1.71 -20.40
C VAL A 326 -25.33 0.61 -21.47
N PRO A 327 -26.45 0.23 -22.11
CA PRO A 327 -26.43 -0.73 -23.20
C PRO A 327 -25.89 -0.11 -24.49
N GLY A 328 -25.24 -0.93 -25.34
CA GLY A 328 -24.69 -0.46 -26.61
C GLY A 328 -25.75 -0.15 -27.66
N ALA A 329 -25.42 0.73 -28.61
CA ALA A 329 -26.27 0.97 -29.77
C ALA A 329 -26.32 -0.27 -30.67
N SER A 330 -27.47 -0.60 -31.25
CA SER A 330 -27.60 -1.79 -32.11
C SER A 330 -26.69 -1.74 -33.35
N SER A 331 -26.39 -0.55 -33.86
CA SER A 331 -25.48 -0.35 -35.01
C SER A 331 -24.00 -0.42 -34.65
N THR A 332 -23.67 -0.13 -33.40
CA THR A 332 -22.29 -0.05 -32.88
C THR A 332 -22.27 -0.62 -31.47
N PRO A 333 -22.48 -1.96 -31.32
CA PRO A 333 -22.57 -2.58 -30.00
C PRO A 333 -21.25 -2.44 -29.24
N TRP A 334 -21.31 -2.66 -27.93
CA TRP A 334 -20.11 -2.79 -27.10
C TRP A 334 -19.41 -4.10 -27.41
N LEU A 335 -18.08 -4.06 -27.46
CA LEU A 335 -17.18 -5.17 -27.64
C LEU A 335 -16.23 -5.23 -26.45
N SER A 336 -15.67 -6.41 -26.17
CA SER A 336 -14.68 -6.60 -25.10
C SER A 336 -13.42 -5.72 -25.27
N THR A 337 -13.14 -5.31 -26.51
CA THR A 337 -11.97 -4.51 -26.92
C THR A 337 -12.33 -3.08 -27.35
N ASP A 338 -13.61 -2.70 -27.28
CA ASP A 338 -14.12 -1.38 -27.70
C ASP A 338 -15.53 -1.16 -27.16
N ALA A 339 -15.67 -0.33 -26.12
CA ALA A 339 -16.96 -0.02 -25.53
C ALA A 339 -17.10 1.47 -25.19
N LEU A 340 -17.60 1.80 -24.00
CA LEU A 340 -18.02 3.16 -23.66
C LEU A 340 -16.82 4.08 -23.48
N HIS A 341 -15.81 3.64 -22.71
CA HIS A 341 -14.62 4.41 -22.43
C HIS A 341 -13.85 4.74 -23.71
N CYS A 342 -13.67 3.79 -24.63
CA CYS A 342 -12.95 4.00 -25.89
C CYS A 342 -13.59 5.07 -26.80
N ARG A 343 -14.86 5.41 -26.59
CA ARG A 343 -15.66 6.30 -27.45
C ARG A 343 -16.05 7.61 -26.76
N THR A 344 -15.42 7.90 -25.61
CA THR A 344 -15.60 9.12 -24.83
C THR A 344 -14.25 9.58 -24.28
N HIS A 345 -14.09 10.89 -24.02
CA HIS A 345 -12.92 11.41 -23.31
C HIS A 345 -13.37 12.54 -22.38
N GLU A 346 -13.12 12.42 -21.09
CA GLU A 346 -13.35 13.49 -20.12
C GLU A 346 -12.45 14.69 -20.41
N VAL A 347 -12.96 15.89 -20.11
CA VAL A 347 -12.18 17.13 -20.09
C VAL A 347 -12.22 17.63 -18.65
N PRO A 348 -11.08 17.61 -17.94
CA PRO A 348 -11.04 18.08 -16.58
C PRO A 348 -11.50 19.54 -16.45
N ASP A 349 -11.99 19.90 -15.28
CA ASP A 349 -12.31 21.28 -14.95
C ASP A 349 -11.01 22.09 -14.77
N ARG A 350 -10.70 22.95 -15.75
CA ARG A 350 -9.53 23.85 -15.72
C ARG A 350 -9.51 24.79 -14.51
N ASP A 351 -10.68 25.03 -13.92
CA ASP A 351 -10.90 25.98 -12.83
C ASP A 351 -11.16 25.22 -11.50
N MET A 352 -10.81 23.93 -11.43
CA MET A 352 -11.13 23.07 -10.29
C MET A 352 -10.55 23.58 -8.97
N LEU A 353 -11.26 23.31 -7.88
CA LEU A 353 -10.68 23.32 -6.55
C LEU A 353 -9.93 21.99 -6.34
N HIS A 354 -8.66 22.06 -6.01
CA HIS A 354 -7.78 20.91 -5.81
C HIS A 354 -7.27 20.87 -4.37
N ILE A 355 -7.28 19.68 -3.76
CA ILE A 355 -6.76 19.42 -2.41
C ILE A 355 -5.74 18.28 -2.52
N ALA A 356 -4.46 18.62 -2.40
CA ALA A 356 -3.37 17.65 -2.33
C ALA A 356 -3.00 17.39 -0.85
N HIS A 357 -3.01 16.13 -0.46
CA HIS A 357 -2.70 15.70 0.90
C HIS A 357 -2.13 14.28 0.90
N MET A 358 -1.12 14.04 1.74
CA MET A 358 -0.56 12.72 2.00
C MET A 358 -1.15 12.19 3.31
N PRO A 359 -2.02 11.17 3.27
CA PRO A 359 -2.73 10.74 4.45
C PRO A 359 -1.89 9.90 5.40
N TYR A 360 -2.14 10.06 6.71
CA TYR A 360 -1.82 9.00 7.67
C TYR A 360 -2.65 7.75 7.37
N HIS A 361 -2.00 6.59 7.42
CA HIS A 361 -2.60 5.30 7.13
C HIS A 361 -2.06 4.22 8.10
N GLY A 362 -2.86 3.19 8.36
CA GLY A 362 -2.43 2.04 9.15
C GLY A 362 -2.11 2.40 10.60
N VAL A 363 -1.07 1.79 11.17
CA VAL A 363 -0.69 2.01 12.57
C VAL A 363 0.41 3.08 12.66
N GLN A 364 0.23 4.05 13.55
CA GLN A 364 1.12 5.19 13.75
C GLN A 364 1.61 5.22 15.21
N ASN A 365 2.90 5.48 15.44
CA ASN A 365 3.44 5.62 16.79
C ASN A 365 2.83 6.81 17.51
N GLU A 366 2.61 6.71 18.83
CA GLU A 366 2.13 7.79 19.69
C GLU A 366 2.96 9.08 19.54
N ARG A 367 2.28 10.22 19.52
CA ARG A 367 2.85 11.56 19.45
C ARG A 367 2.00 12.54 20.25
N ASN A 368 2.61 13.62 20.73
CA ASN A 368 1.88 14.73 21.36
C ASN A 368 0.83 15.36 20.43
N SER A 369 1.13 15.40 19.13
CA SER A 369 0.22 15.88 18.09
C SER A 369 0.49 15.20 16.75
N TYR A 370 -0.53 15.20 15.89
CA TYR A 370 -0.44 14.85 14.47
C TYR A 370 -0.81 16.05 13.62
N GLU A 371 -0.08 16.23 12.53
CA GLU A 371 -0.28 17.37 11.63
C GLU A 371 -0.93 16.90 10.34
N ILE A 372 -2.13 17.40 10.06
CA ILE A 372 -2.78 17.22 8.78
C ILE A 372 -2.39 18.41 7.91
N ASN A 373 -1.45 18.18 6.99
CA ASN A 373 -0.96 19.19 6.05
C ASN A 373 -1.60 19.00 4.68
N ALA A 374 -2.11 20.06 4.08
CA ALA A 374 -2.69 20.00 2.74
C ALA A 374 -2.28 21.21 1.90
N GLN A 375 -2.16 21.00 0.59
CA GLN A 375 -2.09 22.07 -0.38
C GLN A 375 -3.46 22.25 -1.02
N ILE A 376 -4.03 23.45 -0.92
CA ILE A 376 -5.35 23.77 -1.47
C ILE A 376 -5.20 24.86 -2.52
N ILE A 377 -5.57 24.52 -3.75
CA ILE A 377 -5.41 25.36 -4.93
C ILE A 377 -6.78 25.54 -5.57
N ALA A 378 -7.28 26.77 -5.61
CA ALA A 378 -8.42 27.13 -6.46
C ALA A 378 -7.86 27.54 -7.83
N HIS A 379 -7.87 26.63 -8.82
CA HIS A 379 -7.32 26.92 -10.15
C HIS A 379 -8.11 28.03 -10.87
N SER A 380 -9.35 28.28 -10.45
CA SER A 380 -10.15 29.45 -10.86
C SER A 380 -9.53 30.81 -10.46
N GLY A 381 -8.56 30.83 -9.54
CA GLY A 381 -8.02 32.03 -8.93
C GLY A 381 -8.93 32.67 -7.88
N ALA A 382 -10.06 32.04 -7.55
CA ALA A 382 -10.98 32.51 -6.52
C ALA A 382 -10.41 32.33 -5.11
N GLU A 383 -10.79 33.21 -4.18
CA GLU A 383 -10.41 33.08 -2.78
C GLU A 383 -11.11 31.90 -2.11
N LEU A 384 -10.46 31.32 -1.09
CA LEU A 384 -11.04 30.24 -0.29
C LEU A 384 -11.89 30.82 0.85
N TYR A 385 -13.04 30.21 1.12
CA TYR A 385 -13.88 30.59 2.25
C TYR A 385 -13.25 30.15 3.58
N SER A 386 -12.90 31.11 4.44
CA SER A 386 -12.21 30.82 5.70
C SER A 386 -13.01 29.97 6.69
N ASP A 387 -14.35 30.00 6.61
CA ASP A 387 -15.25 29.19 7.44
C ASP A 387 -15.50 27.78 6.88
N SER A 388 -14.98 27.51 5.68
CA SER A 388 -15.19 26.28 4.92
C SER A 388 -13.86 25.56 4.66
N LEU A 389 -12.89 25.72 5.57
CA LEU A 389 -11.58 25.08 5.56
C LEU A 389 -11.38 24.30 6.86
N PHE A 390 -11.59 22.99 6.82
CA PHE A 390 -11.50 22.15 8.01
C PHE A 390 -11.13 20.70 7.71
N VAL A 391 -10.62 20.02 8.73
CA VAL A 391 -10.53 18.57 8.80
C VAL A 391 -11.71 18.07 9.60
N ALA A 392 -12.59 17.30 8.96
CA ALA A 392 -13.61 16.55 9.68
C ALA A 392 -12.96 15.34 10.33
N LEU A 393 -13.10 15.19 11.64
CA LEU A 393 -12.40 14.22 12.46
C LEU A 393 -13.40 13.35 13.23
N LYS A 394 -13.15 12.05 13.30
CA LYS A 394 -13.91 11.12 14.13
C LYS A 394 -12.96 10.16 14.83
N ILE A 395 -12.92 10.26 16.15
CA ILE A 395 -12.13 9.38 17.02
C ILE A 395 -13.05 8.26 17.51
N ASN A 396 -12.68 7.00 17.27
CA ASN A 396 -13.44 5.82 17.68
C ASN A 396 -14.91 5.88 17.21
N SER A 397 -15.84 5.79 18.16
CA SER A 397 -17.28 5.84 17.92
C SER A 397 -17.90 7.21 18.27
N HIS A 398 -17.08 8.24 18.55
CA HIS A 398 -17.58 9.58 18.82
C HIS A 398 -18.23 10.19 17.56
N PRO A 399 -19.08 11.22 17.70
CA PRO A 399 -19.57 11.99 16.56
C PRO A 399 -18.43 12.61 15.74
N TRP A 400 -18.72 12.98 14.49
CA TRP A 400 -17.81 13.81 13.70
C TRP A 400 -17.66 15.18 14.37
N ASP A 401 -16.43 15.66 14.45
CA ASP A 401 -16.05 17.00 14.86
C ASP A 401 -15.26 17.68 13.72
N SER A 402 -14.99 18.97 13.84
CA SER A 402 -14.24 19.75 12.85
C SER A 402 -13.05 20.45 13.49
N VAL A 403 -11.86 20.21 12.95
CA VAL A 403 -10.64 20.94 13.30
C VAL A 403 -10.38 21.97 12.21
N PRO A 404 -10.23 23.27 12.53
CA PRO A 404 -9.99 24.30 11.52
C PRO A 404 -8.66 24.06 10.81
N LEU A 405 -8.67 24.23 9.49
CA LEU A 405 -7.50 24.09 8.65
C LEU A 405 -6.91 25.50 8.39
N ILE A 406 -5.76 25.77 9.00
CA ILE A 406 -5.18 27.12 9.08
C ILE A 406 -4.14 27.31 7.99
N ARG A 407 -4.28 28.37 7.18
CA ARG A 407 -3.30 28.76 6.16
C ARG A 407 -1.96 29.10 6.80
N GLN A 408 -0.88 28.48 6.30
CA GLN A 408 0.49 28.76 6.73
C GLN A 408 1.12 29.81 5.82
N ASP A 409 1.19 29.49 4.52
CA ASP A 409 1.64 30.37 3.46
C ASP A 409 0.98 29.93 2.14
N GLY A 410 0.86 30.85 1.18
CA GLY A 410 0.39 30.55 -0.18
C GLY A 410 -0.77 29.54 -0.20
N ILE A 411 -0.49 28.36 -0.75
CA ILE A 411 -1.43 27.23 -0.89
C ILE A 411 -1.33 26.19 0.24
N ASN A 412 -0.41 26.34 1.20
CA ASN A 412 -0.15 25.37 2.26
C ASN A 412 -1.01 25.64 3.51
N PHE A 413 -1.67 24.60 4.00
CA PHE A 413 -2.52 24.64 5.18
C PHE A 413 -2.20 23.51 6.16
N ARG A 414 -2.48 23.75 7.44
CA ARG A 414 -2.20 22.82 8.54
C ARG A 414 -3.38 22.78 9.52
N ALA A 415 -3.74 21.59 9.96
CA ALA A 415 -4.57 21.34 11.13
C ALA A 415 -3.80 20.46 12.10
N GLU A 416 -3.93 20.73 13.40
CA GLU A 416 -3.23 20.00 14.45
C GLU A 416 -4.23 19.15 15.24
N LEU A 417 -4.01 17.84 15.24
CA LEU A 417 -4.79 16.88 16.02
C LEU A 417 -4.01 16.59 17.30
N SER A 418 -4.59 16.95 18.44
CA SER A 418 -4.01 16.71 19.77
C SER A 418 -4.93 15.80 20.60
N GLN A 419 -4.42 15.32 21.75
CA GLN A 419 -5.19 14.49 22.70
C GLN A 419 -5.63 13.13 22.13
N LEU A 420 -4.80 12.54 21.26
CA LEU A 420 -4.98 11.17 20.79
C LEU A 420 -4.26 10.22 21.74
N SER A 421 -4.88 9.08 22.04
CA SER A 421 -4.36 8.09 22.97
C SER A 421 -3.99 6.80 22.25
N PRO A 422 -3.02 6.02 22.76
CA PRO A 422 -2.76 4.67 22.29
C PRO A 422 -4.05 3.83 22.16
N GLY A 423 -4.23 3.17 21.02
CA GLY A 423 -5.44 2.40 20.70
C GLY A 423 -6.57 3.18 20.01
N ASP A 424 -6.49 4.52 19.91
CA ASP A 424 -7.49 5.29 19.19
C ASP A 424 -7.51 4.95 17.69
N SER A 425 -8.71 4.85 17.12
CA SER A 425 -8.94 4.82 15.68
C SER A 425 -9.39 6.19 15.18
N ILE A 426 -8.63 6.77 14.24
CA ILE A 426 -8.85 8.13 13.74
C ILE A 426 -9.33 8.03 12.31
N ARG A 427 -10.55 8.52 12.07
CA ARG A 427 -11.11 8.72 10.73
C ARG A 427 -11.17 10.19 10.41
N TYR A 428 -10.72 10.60 9.22
CA TYR A 428 -10.80 11.99 8.82
C TYR A 428 -10.92 12.21 7.32
N TYR A 429 -11.41 13.38 6.94
CA TYR A 429 -11.32 13.92 5.58
C TYR A 429 -11.15 15.44 5.65
N ILE A 430 -10.60 16.03 4.60
CA ILE A 430 -10.39 17.47 4.47
C ILE A 430 -11.51 18.03 3.61
N TYR A 431 -12.07 19.18 4.01
CA TYR A 431 -13.05 19.93 3.23
C TYR A 431 -12.52 21.33 2.90
N ALA A 432 -12.77 21.76 1.66
CA ALA A 432 -12.51 23.12 1.20
C ALA A 432 -13.63 23.62 0.30
N ALA A 433 -13.92 24.92 0.34
CA ALA A 433 -14.77 25.62 -0.61
C ALA A 433 -14.18 26.98 -1.01
N ASP A 434 -14.52 27.44 -2.21
CA ASP A 434 -14.02 28.70 -2.79
C ASP A 434 -15.13 29.62 -3.32
N GLU A 435 -14.78 30.89 -3.53
CA GLU A 435 -15.70 31.93 -4.01
C GLU A 435 -16.20 31.70 -5.45
N SER A 436 -15.62 30.75 -6.20
CA SER A 436 -16.16 30.33 -7.51
C SER A 436 -17.41 29.46 -7.38
N GLY A 437 -17.75 29.05 -6.15
CA GLY A 437 -18.87 28.16 -5.85
C GLY A 437 -18.47 26.68 -5.85
N ARG A 438 -17.19 26.36 -5.98
CA ARG A 438 -16.68 24.99 -5.94
C ARG A 438 -16.41 24.58 -4.49
N ASN A 439 -16.59 23.30 -4.23
CA ASN A 439 -16.22 22.67 -2.96
C ASN A 439 -15.73 21.25 -3.20
N ARG A 440 -14.87 20.75 -2.32
CA ARG A 440 -14.25 19.42 -2.44
C ARG A 440 -13.98 18.81 -1.09
N CYS A 441 -14.00 17.48 -1.09
CA CYS A 441 -13.47 16.65 -0.02
C CYS A 441 -12.20 15.92 -0.48
N HIS A 442 -11.27 15.69 0.44
CA HIS A 442 -10.15 14.77 0.27
C HIS A 442 -10.15 13.73 1.42
N PRO A 443 -10.31 12.42 1.15
CA PRO A 443 -10.56 11.85 -0.17
C PRO A 443 -11.97 12.23 -0.65
N GLN A 444 -12.25 12.05 -1.94
CA GLN A 444 -13.51 12.44 -2.55
C GLN A 444 -14.75 11.73 -1.96
N PHE A 445 -14.55 10.59 -1.28
CA PHE A 445 -15.61 9.80 -0.65
C PHE A 445 -16.05 10.36 0.72
N ALA A 446 -15.25 11.26 1.32
CA ALA A 446 -15.54 11.92 2.60
C ALA A 446 -15.98 10.93 3.70
N GLU A 447 -17.10 11.19 4.37
CA GLU A 447 -17.63 10.32 5.44
C GLU A 447 -17.91 8.88 5.02
N ARG A 448 -18.13 8.62 3.72
CA ARG A 448 -18.45 7.28 3.23
C ARG A 448 -17.23 6.38 3.24
N GLU A 449 -16.05 6.96 3.06
CA GLU A 449 -14.77 6.27 3.12
C GLU A 449 -13.65 7.26 3.43
N PRO A 450 -13.52 7.67 4.71
CA PRO A 450 -12.52 8.63 5.14
C PRO A 450 -11.14 7.97 5.23
N HIS A 451 -10.09 8.79 5.29
CA HIS A 451 -8.76 8.32 5.68
C HIS A 451 -8.82 7.71 7.09
N LEU A 452 -8.07 6.64 7.33
CA LEU A 452 -8.08 5.89 8.58
C LEU A 452 -6.65 5.54 9.03
N PHE A 453 -6.33 5.88 10.27
CA PHE A 453 -5.15 5.37 10.96
C PHE A 453 -5.45 5.06 12.43
N ILE A 454 -4.56 4.30 13.08
CA ILE A 454 -4.68 3.86 14.47
C ILE A 454 -3.42 4.29 15.22
N ILE A 455 -3.55 4.77 16.44
CA ILE A 455 -2.41 5.04 17.32
C ILE A 455 -1.94 3.72 17.93
N TYR A 456 -0.66 3.40 17.77
CA TYR A 456 -0.04 2.23 18.37
C TYR A 456 -0.27 2.23 19.88
N GLY A 457 -0.82 1.14 20.41
CA GLY A 457 -0.83 0.84 21.83
C GLY A 457 -0.19 -0.52 22.04
N ASP A 458 0.80 -0.58 22.91
CA ASP A 458 1.44 -1.84 23.25
C ASP A 458 0.51 -2.70 24.11
N ASN A 459 0.41 -3.99 23.76
CA ASN A 459 -0.36 -4.99 24.48
C ASN A 459 0.49 -6.23 24.81
N THR A 460 1.80 -6.18 24.57
CA THR A 460 2.72 -7.25 24.92
C THR A 460 3.15 -7.06 26.38
N THR A 461 3.12 -8.12 27.19
CA THR A 461 3.65 -8.04 28.55
C THR A 461 5.15 -8.39 28.57
N PRO A 462 5.94 -7.80 29.48
CA PRO A 462 7.34 -8.17 29.66
C PRO A 462 7.52 -9.67 29.92
N ILE A 463 8.53 -10.28 29.30
CA ILE A 463 8.91 -11.66 29.56
C ILE A 463 9.95 -11.69 30.67
N VAL A 464 9.57 -12.21 31.85
CA VAL A 464 10.47 -12.36 33.00
C VAL A 464 11.08 -13.78 33.00
N GLN A 465 12.40 -13.88 32.86
CA GLN A 465 13.15 -15.14 32.99
C GLN A 465 14.02 -15.11 34.25
N HIS A 466 13.77 -16.04 35.17
CA HIS A 466 14.51 -16.17 36.41
C HIS A 466 14.81 -17.65 36.70
N ASN A 467 15.98 -17.92 37.29
CA ASN A 467 16.30 -19.24 37.82
C ASN A 467 16.03 -19.24 39.32
N PRO A 468 15.28 -20.20 39.87
CA PRO A 468 14.97 -20.23 41.29
C PRO A 468 16.22 -20.13 42.16
N VAL A 469 16.15 -19.32 43.22
CA VAL A 469 17.18 -19.20 44.25
C VAL A 469 16.97 -20.28 45.31
N ASP A 470 18.05 -20.94 45.75
CA ASP A 470 18.06 -21.85 46.90
C ASP A 470 18.58 -21.11 48.14
N TYR A 471 18.17 -21.54 49.34
CA TYR A 471 18.65 -21.01 50.61
C TYR A 471 19.46 -22.09 51.37
N GLU A 472 20.74 -21.83 51.63
CA GLU A 472 21.63 -22.73 52.39
C GLU A 472 22.08 -22.09 53.74
N GLY A 473 21.42 -21.02 54.19
CA GLY A 473 21.69 -20.35 55.47
C GLY A 473 22.43 -19.02 55.36
N GLU A 474 22.43 -18.40 54.18
CA GLU A 474 23.04 -17.11 53.91
C GLU A 474 22.25 -15.95 54.51
N SER A 475 22.95 -14.91 54.99
CA SER A 475 22.29 -13.68 55.48
C SER A 475 21.75 -12.78 54.36
N TYR A 476 22.10 -13.04 53.10
CA TYR A 476 21.64 -12.26 51.95
C TYR A 476 21.29 -13.18 50.79
N LEU A 477 20.13 -12.95 50.16
CA LEU A 477 19.79 -13.55 48.87
C LEU A 477 19.83 -12.52 47.76
N SER A 478 20.22 -12.97 46.57
CA SER A 478 20.22 -12.14 45.36
C SER A 478 19.35 -12.78 44.29
N PHE A 479 18.42 -12.00 43.77
CA PHE A 479 17.46 -12.39 42.75
C PHE A 479 17.83 -11.71 41.45
N VAL A 480 18.27 -12.50 40.46
CA VAL A 480 18.66 -12.00 39.13
C VAL A 480 17.65 -12.45 38.09
N ALA A 481 17.01 -11.51 37.40
CA ALA A 481 16.10 -11.79 36.31
C ALA A 481 16.64 -11.21 34.99
N GLN A 482 16.46 -11.96 33.90
CA GLN A 482 16.54 -11.41 32.55
C GLN A 482 15.12 -11.07 32.10
N ILE A 483 14.87 -9.80 31.81
CA ILE A 483 13.53 -9.27 31.52
C ILE A 483 13.59 -8.54 30.18
N THR A 484 12.80 -9.02 29.22
CA THR A 484 12.78 -8.50 27.85
C THR A 484 11.36 -8.12 27.45
N ASP A 485 11.24 -7.07 26.65
CA ASP A 485 9.98 -6.55 26.14
C ASP A 485 10.22 -5.89 24.77
N ASP A 486 9.22 -5.82 23.89
CA ASP A 486 9.35 -5.24 22.55
C ASP A 486 9.31 -3.72 22.53
N THR A 487 8.74 -3.07 23.55
CA THR A 487 8.78 -1.61 23.72
C THR A 487 9.67 -1.14 24.86
N GLY A 488 10.07 -2.07 25.72
CA GLY A 488 11.07 -1.89 26.75
C GLY A 488 10.47 -1.94 28.14
N VAL A 489 11.26 -2.46 29.09
CA VAL A 489 10.83 -2.61 30.48
C VAL A 489 10.99 -1.27 31.20
N GLU A 490 9.96 -0.76 31.86
CA GLU A 490 10.05 0.44 32.72
C GLU A 490 10.63 0.09 34.09
N SER A 491 10.07 -0.93 34.74
CA SER A 491 10.41 -1.30 36.11
C SER A 491 10.29 -2.80 36.36
N ALA A 492 11.00 -3.31 37.36
CA ALA A 492 10.83 -4.67 37.86
C ALA A 492 10.80 -4.67 39.40
N THR A 493 9.97 -5.54 39.97
CA THR A 493 9.71 -5.61 41.40
C THR A 493 9.81 -7.05 41.88
N LEU A 494 10.54 -7.27 42.98
CA LEU A 494 10.52 -8.52 43.72
C LEU A 494 9.47 -8.42 44.82
N HIS A 495 8.46 -9.27 44.76
CA HIS A 495 7.47 -9.47 45.82
C HIS A 495 7.88 -10.69 46.63
N TYR A 496 7.76 -10.64 47.96
CA TYR A 496 8.14 -11.77 48.81
C TYR A 496 7.49 -11.75 50.20
N PHE A 497 7.40 -12.91 50.83
CA PHE A 497 7.00 -13.08 52.23
C PHE A 497 7.57 -14.37 52.83
N ALA A 498 7.42 -14.55 54.15
CA ALA A 498 7.77 -15.78 54.84
C ALA A 498 6.56 -16.29 55.65
N ASP A 499 6.23 -17.57 55.47
CA ASP A 499 5.06 -18.24 56.07
C ASP A 499 3.76 -17.42 55.97
N GLU A 500 3.12 -17.07 57.10
CA GLU A 500 1.86 -16.31 57.14
C GLU A 500 2.04 -14.79 57.24
N LEU A 501 3.25 -14.27 56.93
CA LEU A 501 3.47 -12.82 56.92
C LEU A 501 2.89 -12.16 55.65
N GLU A 502 2.54 -10.88 55.79
CA GLU A 502 2.07 -10.06 54.68
C GLU A 502 3.16 -9.90 53.59
N PRO A 503 2.79 -9.98 52.29
CA PRO A 503 3.69 -9.71 51.17
C PRO A 503 4.36 -8.34 51.25
N MET A 504 5.68 -8.34 51.15
CA MET A 504 6.52 -7.16 50.98
C MET A 504 6.98 -7.05 49.53
N SER A 505 7.48 -5.88 49.14
CA SER A 505 7.99 -5.65 47.79
C SER A 505 9.19 -4.72 47.79
N ILE A 506 10.20 -5.05 46.97
CA ILE A 506 11.36 -4.20 46.74
C ILE A 506 11.56 -4.03 45.23
N ALA A 507 11.96 -2.82 44.82
CA ALA A 507 12.32 -2.56 43.43
C ALA A 507 13.60 -3.32 43.08
N MET A 508 13.66 -3.89 41.88
CA MET A 508 14.89 -4.44 41.32
C MET A 508 15.66 -3.33 40.61
N GLU A 509 16.99 -3.34 40.75
CA GLU A 509 17.90 -2.43 40.07
C GLU A 509 18.32 -3.00 38.72
N ARG A 510 18.34 -2.15 37.68
CA ARG A 510 18.83 -2.54 36.36
C ARG A 510 20.35 -2.50 36.32
N MET A 511 20.97 -3.64 36.04
CA MET A 511 22.43 -3.82 35.99
C MET A 511 23.00 -3.75 34.58
N ASP A 512 22.22 -4.19 33.59
CA ASP A 512 22.50 -4.13 32.14
C ASP A 512 21.15 -4.07 31.40
N ASN A 513 21.13 -3.90 30.07
CA ASN A 513 19.90 -3.64 29.28
C ASN A 513 18.69 -4.49 29.72
N ASP A 514 18.86 -5.82 29.81
CA ASP A 514 17.79 -6.76 30.14
C ASP A 514 17.98 -7.43 31.52
N VAL A 515 19.01 -7.06 32.29
CA VAL A 515 19.35 -7.77 33.54
C VAL A 515 19.00 -6.93 34.76
N TRP A 516 18.16 -7.51 35.62
CA TRP A 516 17.64 -6.87 36.83
C TRP A 516 18.06 -7.65 38.08
N LEU A 517 18.41 -6.94 39.15
CA LEU A 517 18.90 -7.49 40.40
C LEU A 517 18.14 -6.91 41.58
N ALA A 518 17.70 -7.76 42.50
CA ALA A 518 17.34 -7.35 43.85
C ALA A 518 18.14 -8.16 44.88
N SER A 519 18.56 -7.50 45.95
CA SER A 519 19.23 -8.15 47.08
C SER A 519 18.39 -7.97 48.34
N LEU A 520 18.15 -9.06 49.05
CA LEU A 520 17.35 -9.10 50.25
C LEU A 520 18.22 -9.51 51.44
N ASP A 521 18.18 -8.72 52.52
CA ASP A 521 18.73 -9.11 53.82
C ASP A 521 17.73 -10.06 54.52
N MET A 522 18.20 -11.27 54.77
CA MET A 522 17.40 -12.37 55.28
C MET A 522 17.46 -12.41 56.81
N THR A 523 16.77 -11.48 57.47
CA THR A 523 16.59 -11.54 58.92
C THR A 523 15.35 -12.36 59.27
N PHE A 524 15.47 -13.70 59.27
CA PHE A 524 14.38 -14.56 59.72
C PHE A 524 14.35 -14.71 61.24
N THR A 525 13.16 -14.60 61.82
CA THR A 525 12.91 -14.99 63.21
C THR A 525 12.94 -16.51 63.35
N ALA A 526 13.46 -17.01 64.47
CA ALA A 526 13.50 -18.44 64.77
C ALA A 526 12.10 -19.05 64.73
N GLY A 527 11.87 -20.00 63.80
CA GLY A 527 10.59 -20.70 63.63
C GLY A 527 10.00 -20.64 62.23
N MET A 528 10.55 -19.82 61.33
CA MET A 528 10.08 -19.73 59.95
C MET A 528 10.44 -20.96 59.13
N GLN A 529 9.51 -21.46 58.31
CA GLN A 529 9.68 -22.71 57.55
C GLN A 529 9.89 -22.46 56.06
N ASN A 530 9.11 -21.56 55.46
CA ASN A 530 9.10 -21.31 54.03
C ASN A 530 9.18 -19.82 53.70
N PHE A 531 9.92 -19.49 52.65
CA PHE A 531 9.98 -18.19 52.01
C PHE A 531 9.36 -18.27 50.62
N TYR A 532 8.56 -17.29 50.25
CA TYR A 532 7.84 -17.23 48.99
C TYR A 532 8.19 -15.95 48.26
N TYR A 533 8.40 -16.02 46.95
CA TYR A 533 8.62 -14.82 46.13
C TYR A 533 8.05 -14.93 44.71
N GLN A 534 7.85 -13.77 44.11
CA GLN A 534 7.44 -13.58 42.72
C GLN A 534 8.11 -12.31 42.19
N ILE A 535 8.48 -12.30 40.92
CA ILE A 535 9.03 -11.14 40.23
C ILE A 535 7.97 -10.64 39.26
N SER A 536 7.67 -9.34 39.30
CA SER A 536 6.86 -8.66 38.29
C SER A 536 7.70 -7.65 37.52
N ALA A 537 7.31 -7.36 36.29
CA ALA A 537 7.91 -6.31 35.48
C ALA A 537 6.83 -5.55 34.71
N ASN A 538 6.96 -4.23 34.67
CA ASN A 538 6.09 -3.34 33.90
C ASN A 538 6.86 -2.86 32.66
N ASP A 539 6.22 -2.86 31.51
CA ASP A 539 6.70 -2.11 30.35
C ASP A 539 6.40 -0.60 30.52
N ILE A 540 6.75 0.20 29.51
CA ILE A 540 6.50 1.64 29.49
C ILE A 540 5.01 2.01 29.25
N TYR A 541 4.15 1.04 28.93
CA TYR A 541 2.73 1.22 28.63
C TYR A 541 1.79 0.64 29.71
N GLY A 542 2.35 0.06 30.78
CA GLY A 542 1.61 -0.49 31.93
C GLY A 542 1.24 -1.97 31.81
N ASN A 543 1.75 -2.71 30.83
CA ASN A 543 1.59 -4.16 30.74
C ASN A 543 2.51 -4.85 31.75
N ILE A 544 1.98 -5.85 32.48
CA ILE A 544 2.70 -6.52 33.57
C ILE A 544 3.02 -7.97 33.22
N GLY A 545 4.30 -8.32 33.27
CA GLY A 545 4.80 -9.69 33.19
C GLY A 545 5.17 -10.24 34.57
N TYR A 546 5.03 -11.56 34.76
CA TYR A 546 5.32 -12.21 36.04
C TYR A 546 6.20 -13.46 35.89
N TRP A 547 7.01 -13.73 36.91
CA TRP A 547 7.63 -15.03 37.14
C TRP A 547 7.59 -15.41 38.64
N PRO A 548 7.03 -16.58 39.03
CA PRO A 548 6.18 -17.44 38.20
C PRO A 548 4.87 -16.71 37.81
N GLU A 549 3.95 -17.39 37.13
CA GLU A 549 2.66 -16.81 36.65
C GLU A 549 1.92 -15.99 37.71
N GLU A 550 1.11 -15.02 37.30
CA GLU A 550 0.38 -14.13 38.20
C GLU A 550 -0.40 -14.91 39.28
N GLY A 551 -0.24 -14.49 40.54
CA GLY A 551 -0.84 -15.18 41.70
C GLY A 551 -0.14 -16.46 42.16
N MET A 552 0.89 -16.93 41.45
CA MET A 552 1.75 -18.04 41.87
C MET A 552 3.00 -17.52 42.59
N TRP A 553 3.51 -18.32 43.53
CA TRP A 553 4.68 -17.99 44.33
C TRP A 553 5.71 -19.11 44.27
N GLN A 554 6.98 -18.75 44.09
CA GLN A 554 8.09 -19.70 44.19
C GLN A 554 8.43 -19.91 45.67
N GLU A 555 8.35 -21.16 46.12
CA GLU A 555 8.68 -21.57 47.50
C GLU A 555 10.18 -21.88 47.64
N ILE A 556 10.77 -21.41 48.75
CA ILE A 556 12.13 -21.71 49.22
C ILE A 556 12.06 -22.18 50.69
N PRO A 557 12.45 -23.41 51.02
CA PRO A 557 12.47 -23.89 52.41
C PRO A 557 13.66 -23.32 53.22
N LEU A 558 13.43 -22.97 54.50
CA LEU A 558 14.38 -22.22 55.35
C LEU A 558 15.13 -23.06 56.43
N GLY A 559 14.94 -24.38 56.56
CA GLY A 559 15.59 -25.19 57.61
C GLY A 559 15.87 -26.67 57.28
N PRO A 560 16.72 -27.39 58.06
CA PRO A 560 17.07 -28.78 57.76
C PRO A 560 16.16 -29.82 58.45
N SER A 561 15.42 -30.59 57.62
CA SER A 561 15.04 -32.02 57.72
C SER A 561 13.55 -32.36 57.96
N GLY A 562 12.93 -33.17 57.07
CA GLY A 562 11.79 -34.02 57.44
C GLY A 562 10.91 -34.64 56.34
N ILE A 563 11.30 -35.81 55.83
CA ILE A 563 10.47 -36.86 55.16
C ILE A 563 9.97 -36.56 53.73
N ALA A 564 10.84 -36.76 52.74
CA ALA A 564 10.39 -37.16 51.40
C ALA A 564 10.10 -38.67 51.41
N SER A 565 8.85 -39.04 51.16
CA SER A 565 8.41 -40.40 50.87
C SER A 565 9.24 -40.99 49.74
N ALA A 566 9.70 -42.21 49.93
CA ALA A 566 10.39 -42.99 48.90
C ALA A 566 9.44 -43.30 47.73
N GLU A 567 9.44 -42.44 46.72
CA GLU A 567 9.26 -42.85 45.33
C GLU A 567 10.55 -42.55 44.59
N SER A 568 11.13 -43.61 44.02
CA SER A 568 12.42 -43.59 43.34
C SER A 568 12.37 -42.68 42.11
N ALA A 569 12.87 -41.46 42.25
CA ALA A 569 13.30 -40.65 41.12
C ALA A 569 14.59 -41.27 40.54
N PRO A 570 14.80 -41.23 39.21
CA PRO A 570 16.06 -41.67 38.62
C PRO A 570 17.22 -40.83 39.16
N PRO A 571 18.43 -41.38 39.35
CA PRO A 571 19.52 -40.68 40.01
C PRO A 571 19.88 -39.39 39.25
N ILE A 572 19.65 -38.23 39.88
CA ILE A 572 20.02 -36.92 39.34
C ILE A 572 21.45 -36.61 39.79
N LEU A 573 22.31 -36.27 38.82
CA LEU A 573 23.63 -35.71 39.10
C LEU A 573 23.46 -34.21 39.34
N ILE A 574 23.61 -33.73 40.57
CA ILE A 574 23.50 -32.30 40.91
C ILE A 574 24.91 -31.74 41.15
N SER A 575 25.22 -30.54 40.64
CA SER A 575 26.47 -29.84 40.95
C SER A 575 26.21 -28.49 41.58
N ASN A 576 26.82 -28.26 42.74
CA ASN A 576 26.97 -26.94 43.31
C ASN A 576 28.34 -26.41 42.88
N ILE A 577 28.35 -25.26 42.22
CA ILE A 577 29.56 -24.58 41.73
C ILE A 577 29.55 -23.18 42.31
N TRP A 578 30.43 -22.91 43.27
CA TRP A 578 30.41 -21.65 44.01
C TRP A 578 31.83 -21.14 44.35
N PRO A 579 32.01 -19.82 44.51
CA PRO A 579 31.06 -18.77 44.16
C PRO A 579 30.81 -18.72 42.65
N ASN A 580 29.62 -18.32 42.22
CA ASN A 580 29.27 -18.13 40.81
C ASN A 580 28.21 -17.03 40.72
N PRO A 581 28.57 -15.79 40.35
CA PRO A 581 29.86 -15.39 39.74
C PRO A 581 31.08 -15.47 40.68
N ILE A 582 32.28 -15.62 40.09
CA ILE A 582 33.56 -15.67 40.80
C ILE A 582 34.53 -14.61 40.29
N HIS A 583 35.26 -13.94 41.20
CA HIS A 583 36.32 -13.01 40.82
C HIS A 583 37.61 -13.73 40.42
N ARG A 584 38.36 -13.11 39.50
CA ARG A 584 39.60 -13.67 39.01
C ARG A 584 40.64 -13.76 40.12
N GLY A 585 41.12 -14.97 40.40
CA GLY A 585 42.14 -15.24 41.43
C GLY A 585 41.59 -15.95 42.66
N ASP A 586 40.27 -16.03 42.81
CA ASP A 586 39.62 -16.83 43.85
C ASP A 586 39.54 -18.31 43.48
N ASN A 587 39.33 -19.16 44.48
CA ASN A 587 39.18 -20.60 44.30
C ASN A 587 37.71 -20.99 44.15
N LEU A 588 37.37 -21.57 43.01
CA LEU A 588 36.07 -22.16 42.74
C LEU A 588 35.94 -23.50 43.47
N GLN A 589 34.86 -23.70 44.20
CA GLN A 589 34.46 -24.99 44.74
C GLN A 589 33.44 -25.66 43.82
N ILE A 590 33.70 -26.92 43.48
CA ILE A 590 32.80 -27.77 42.72
C ILE A 590 32.47 -28.97 43.59
N LYS A 591 31.22 -29.09 44.02
CA LYS A 591 30.71 -30.29 44.70
C LYS A 591 29.69 -30.95 43.80
N ILE A 592 29.88 -32.24 43.57
CA ILE A 592 28.92 -33.06 42.85
C ILE A 592 28.28 -33.96 43.88
N ASN A 593 26.96 -33.99 43.93
CA ASN A 593 26.21 -34.93 44.76
C ASN A 593 25.62 -36.00 43.84
N SER A 594 25.93 -37.26 44.14
CA SER A 594 25.45 -38.45 43.42
C SER A 594 25.13 -39.54 44.42
N GLU A 595 24.02 -40.26 44.22
CA GLU A 595 23.68 -41.44 45.04
C GLU A 595 24.72 -42.57 44.93
N GLN A 596 25.41 -42.66 43.78
CA GLN A 596 26.45 -43.65 43.53
C GLN A 596 27.84 -42.99 43.59
N LYS A 597 28.60 -43.34 44.63
CA LYS A 597 29.98 -42.87 44.86
C LYS A 597 30.93 -43.39 43.78
N ARG A 598 31.11 -42.60 42.72
CA ARG A 598 31.96 -42.91 41.56
C ARG A 598 32.87 -41.74 41.19
N ALA A 599 33.90 -42.02 40.41
CA ALA A 599 34.78 -40.99 39.86
C ALA A 599 34.07 -40.15 38.78
N ALA A 600 34.30 -38.84 38.80
CA ALA A 600 33.76 -37.89 37.81
C ALA A 600 34.87 -37.16 37.05
N ARG A 601 34.59 -36.84 35.79
CA ARG A 601 35.42 -35.96 34.96
C ARG A 601 34.68 -34.65 34.71
N ILE A 602 35.36 -33.54 34.97
CA ILE A 602 34.83 -32.19 34.82
C ILE A 602 35.62 -31.52 33.71
N LYS A 603 34.94 -31.10 32.63
CA LYS A 603 35.53 -30.44 31.47
C LYS A 603 34.99 -29.02 31.37
N VAL A 604 35.88 -28.04 31.29
CA VAL A 604 35.53 -26.63 31.19
C VAL A 604 35.78 -26.14 29.78
N PHE A 605 34.78 -25.50 29.17
CA PHE A 605 34.81 -24.96 27.82
C PHE A 605 34.59 -23.45 27.81
N ASN A 606 35.19 -22.75 26.87
CA ASN A 606 34.85 -21.35 26.59
C ASN A 606 33.62 -21.27 25.66
N LEU A 607 33.12 -20.05 25.41
CA LEU A 607 32.00 -19.79 24.49
C LEU A 607 32.21 -20.30 23.05
N ARG A 608 33.46 -20.51 22.62
CA ARG A 608 33.80 -21.08 21.31
C ARG A 608 33.82 -22.62 21.29
N GLY A 609 33.40 -23.27 22.39
CA GLY A 609 33.39 -24.72 22.54
C GLY A 609 34.77 -25.36 22.72
N GLN A 610 35.82 -24.57 22.97
CA GLN A 610 37.18 -25.09 23.14
C GLN A 610 37.42 -25.56 24.57
N LEU A 611 38.04 -26.73 24.74
CA LEU A 611 38.38 -27.27 26.06
C LEU A 611 39.51 -26.45 26.71
N VAL A 612 39.16 -25.82 27.83
CA VAL A 612 40.02 -24.96 28.65
C VAL A 612 40.76 -25.75 29.71
N ARG A 613 40.04 -26.61 30.45
CA ARG A 613 40.58 -27.43 31.54
C ARG A 613 39.81 -28.74 31.68
N GLU A 614 40.50 -29.81 32.08
CA GLU A 614 39.88 -31.06 32.53
C GLU A 614 40.34 -31.33 33.97
N LEU A 615 39.38 -31.53 34.87
CA LEU A 615 39.60 -31.87 36.27
C LEU A 615 39.04 -33.27 36.54
N LYS A 616 39.67 -33.99 37.47
CA LYS A 616 39.27 -35.35 37.84
C LYS A 616 38.94 -35.37 39.32
N MET A 617 37.83 -35.99 39.65
CA MET A 617 37.39 -36.18 41.02
C MET A 617 37.24 -37.67 41.29
N SER A 618 37.92 -38.16 42.33
CA SER A 618 37.98 -39.59 42.64
C SER A 618 36.64 -40.13 43.15
N ASN A 619 35.86 -39.29 43.83
CA ASN A 619 34.58 -39.65 44.43
C ASN A 619 33.59 -38.47 44.40
N THR A 620 32.37 -38.73 43.93
CA THR A 620 31.22 -37.81 43.80
C THR A 620 30.52 -37.47 45.11
N SER A 621 31.26 -37.48 46.22
CA SER A 621 30.81 -36.97 47.52
C SER A 621 31.81 -36.00 48.14
N GLU A 622 32.87 -35.64 47.41
CA GLU A 622 33.92 -34.72 47.84
C GLU A 622 33.80 -33.40 47.08
N SER A 623 34.26 -32.30 47.70
CA SER A 623 34.39 -31.00 47.04
C SER A 623 35.75 -30.91 46.35
N LEU A 624 35.75 -30.43 45.11
CA LEU A 624 36.96 -30.11 44.36
C LEU A 624 37.17 -28.59 44.32
N SER A 625 38.32 -28.14 44.79
CA SER A 625 38.76 -26.75 44.66
C SER A 625 39.55 -26.55 43.37
N TRP A 626 39.23 -25.51 42.59
CA TRP A 626 39.95 -25.15 41.37
C TRP A 626 40.32 -23.66 41.36
N ASP A 627 41.57 -23.36 41.03
CA ASP A 627 42.18 -22.03 41.03
C ASP A 627 41.93 -21.21 39.75
N LEU A 628 40.92 -21.59 38.97
CA LEU A 628 40.57 -20.95 37.69
C LEU A 628 41.74 -20.83 36.69
N LYS A 629 42.70 -21.77 36.72
CA LYS A 629 43.76 -21.84 35.70
C LYS A 629 43.43 -22.82 34.59
N ASP A 630 43.72 -22.43 33.35
CA ASP A 630 43.61 -23.26 32.16
C ASP A 630 44.66 -24.40 32.14
N LYS A 631 44.65 -25.23 31.10
CA LYS A 631 45.64 -26.32 30.93
C LYS A 631 47.11 -25.84 30.82
N LYS A 632 47.36 -24.57 30.52
CA LYS A 632 48.71 -23.98 30.43
C LYS A 632 49.13 -23.28 31.72
N GLY A 633 48.27 -23.25 32.75
CA GLY A 633 48.52 -22.59 34.03
C GLY A 633 48.24 -21.09 34.04
N SER A 634 47.53 -20.57 33.04
CA SER A 634 47.11 -19.16 33.00
C SER A 634 45.71 -18.99 33.61
N LEU A 635 45.49 -17.93 34.39
CA LEU A 635 44.16 -17.59 34.92
C LEU A 635 43.18 -17.33 33.78
N LEU A 636 41.95 -17.83 33.91
CA LEU A 636 40.87 -17.54 32.98
C LEU A 636 40.66 -16.04 32.81
N ALA A 637 40.23 -15.64 31.62
CA ALA A 637 39.80 -14.28 31.37
C ALA A 637 38.38 -14.09 31.94
N ALA A 638 37.98 -12.84 32.18
CA ALA A 638 36.59 -12.55 32.52
C ALA A 638 35.67 -12.99 31.37
N GLY A 639 34.53 -13.58 31.71
CA GLY A 639 33.55 -14.08 30.75
C GLY A 639 32.87 -15.37 31.19
N VAL A 640 32.03 -15.90 30.30
CA VAL A 640 31.22 -17.10 30.55
C VAL A 640 31.95 -18.36 30.08
N TYR A 641 31.92 -19.38 30.93
CA TYR A 641 32.46 -20.71 30.68
C TYR A 641 31.39 -21.77 30.93
N PHE A 642 31.50 -22.90 30.24
CA PHE A 642 30.61 -24.05 30.41
C PHE A 642 31.36 -25.20 31.06
N ILE A 643 30.79 -25.75 32.12
CA ILE A 643 31.35 -26.88 32.88
C ILE A 643 30.50 -28.10 32.56
N ASN A 644 31.09 -29.07 31.87
CA ASN A 644 30.51 -30.39 31.62
C ASN A 644 31.04 -31.38 32.65
N ILE A 645 30.14 -32.02 33.38
CA ILE A 645 30.46 -33.02 34.40
C ILE A 645 29.96 -34.36 33.92
N ASN A 646 30.82 -35.37 33.94
CA ASN A 646 30.50 -36.72 33.50
C ASN A 646 30.93 -37.75 34.55
N SER A 647 29.97 -38.54 35.04
CA SER A 647 30.17 -39.61 36.01
C SER A 647 29.46 -40.88 35.50
N GLY A 648 30.20 -41.78 34.85
CA GLY A 648 29.62 -43.01 34.28
C GLY A 648 28.68 -42.74 33.11
N ARG A 649 27.37 -42.95 33.32
CA ARG A 649 26.31 -42.67 32.31
C ARG A 649 25.67 -41.29 32.48
N ASP A 650 25.94 -40.62 33.60
CA ASP A 650 25.28 -39.37 33.97
C ASP A 650 26.11 -38.17 33.51
N ARG A 651 25.43 -37.15 32.96
CA ARG A 651 26.05 -35.93 32.44
C ARG A 651 25.29 -34.71 32.91
N LEU A 652 26.03 -33.68 33.33
CA LEU A 652 25.49 -32.39 33.74
C LEU A 652 26.27 -31.26 33.05
N ASN A 653 25.58 -30.19 32.69
CA ASN A 653 26.18 -28.96 32.18
C ASN A 653 25.82 -27.80 33.08
N SER A 654 26.80 -27.01 33.49
CA SER A 654 26.64 -25.83 34.34
C SER A 654 27.37 -24.64 33.72
N LYS A 655 26.91 -23.42 33.99
CA LYS A 655 27.57 -22.19 33.55
C LYS A 655 28.42 -21.62 34.68
N LEU A 656 29.57 -21.05 34.34
CA LEU A 656 30.46 -20.33 35.26
C LEU A 656 30.69 -18.92 34.71
N LEU A 657 30.41 -17.90 35.50
CA LEU A 657 30.72 -16.51 35.19
C LEU A 657 31.99 -16.09 35.95
N VAL A 658 33.06 -15.78 35.22
CA VAL A 658 34.29 -15.23 35.77
C VAL A 658 34.26 -13.71 35.60
N LEU A 659 34.32 -12.98 36.71
CA LEU A 659 34.43 -11.53 36.75
C LEU A 659 35.92 -11.11 36.67
N PRO A 660 36.22 -9.86 36.29
CA PRO A 660 37.58 -9.33 36.20
C PRO A 660 38.46 -9.56 37.44
#